data_AF-A0A064CIW9-F1
#
_entry.id   AF-A0A064CIW9-F1
#
_cell.length_a   1.000
_cell.length_b   1.000
_cell.length_c   1.000
_cell.angle_alpha   90.00
_cell.angle_beta   90.00
_cell.angle_gamma   90.00
#
_symmetry.space_group_name_H-M   'P 1'
#
loop_
_entity.id
_entity.type
_entity.pdbx_description
1 polymer ?
#
loop_
_entity_poly.entity_id
_entity_poly.type
_entity_poly.pdbx_seq_one_letter_code
_entity_poly.pdbx_strand_id
1 'polypeptide(L)'
;MPSAIGWCRTGGLAVAVGACLALSCPAVAAADSHDSSSSSHSVGHAKPTSGVASPARNRLSGKAPSAGRPEPAIAVRTPNPVESVFSAVLGALTFARREFEHTLFNKAPTINYDPTNNSLATGDAITGNVGATDPENDPLAYKIKQQPTSGTVTIDAHGTFVYTPAAPMQPGDTAQFVVAVIDRGLGLHGIRSLLSPQTAGTTTATITVAAIVAEPPQLSISDATATEPGTRVGAGYWHTSGNQILDAAGNPVQIAGVNWYGFEGYNGVPDGLWTRNYKDMMDQIAAEGFNTIRLPYSQDVLHGQIPGNSIDFTINPDLQGLTSIQVMDKIIDYAGQIGLKVILDHHRNDAGVSTTANGLWYDDKYSETDWVNDWVTLAARYAGNPTVIGVDLHNEPYNCTWGGGGADDWARAAERAGNAVLAVNPNLLIIVEGIGVYNNQYYWYGGNLMGVKDRPIVLNVPNRVVYSPHDYGNSLFPQAWFAGDNFGAGLPGVFTNAWGYIYKDNIAPIYLGEFGTSLTDPKDVVWFGALTAYLSGDLDNNGSIDIPAGTEPMSWTYWAWNASFDDNGGILGSDWTTVDPNKMAYLKPIQFHFSDRTGTSVATFTVTLTAPSDQTVTVHYATAGGTAVEASDFVGAAGTVTFLPGETSKTVAVTVLGDSAAQNNETFTVVLSAPANATLADATGVGTIVDNPVV
;
A
#
# COMPACT_ATOMS: atom_id res chain seq x y z
N MET A 1 -12.64 -60.42 -55.77
CA MET A 1 -11.84 -59.63 -56.73
C MET A 1 -11.58 -58.28 -56.08
N PRO A 2 -10.39 -57.67 -56.20
CA PRO A 2 -9.03 -58.25 -56.30
C PRO A 2 -8.18 -57.89 -55.03
N SER A 3 -7.61 -58.85 -54.29
CA SER A 3 -6.18 -59.29 -54.30
C SER A 3 -5.14 -58.22 -53.86
N ALA A 4 -4.02 -58.46 -53.18
CA ALA A 4 -3.26 -59.61 -52.63
C ALA A 4 -2.05 -59.03 -51.82
N ILE A 5 -1.16 -59.67 -51.04
CA ILE A 5 -0.93 -60.98 -50.35
C ILE A 5 0.22 -60.69 -49.31
N GLY A 6 0.46 -61.41 -48.20
CA GLY A 6 -0.26 -62.50 -47.53
C GLY A 6 0.65 -63.39 -46.65
N TRP A 7 0.12 -63.88 -45.52
CA TRP A 7 0.58 -65.03 -44.68
C TRP A 7 1.83 -64.95 -43.76
N CYS A 8 1.54 -65.04 -42.45
CA CYS A 8 2.07 -65.98 -41.44
C CYS A 8 3.56 -66.07 -41.01
N ARG A 9 3.77 -65.62 -39.75
CA ARG A 9 4.27 -66.38 -38.57
C ARG A 9 5.72 -66.92 -38.49
N THR A 10 6.36 -66.51 -37.37
CA THR A 10 7.24 -67.27 -36.46
C THR A 10 8.55 -67.89 -36.99
N GLY A 11 9.65 -67.39 -36.43
CA GLY A 11 10.99 -67.99 -36.44
C GLY A 11 11.95 -67.01 -35.75
N GLY A 12 12.92 -67.48 -34.98
CA GLY A 12 13.87 -66.61 -34.28
C GLY A 12 15.26 -67.22 -34.16
N LEU A 13 16.05 -66.67 -33.23
CA LEU A 13 17.37 -67.15 -32.76
C LEU A 13 18.61 -66.73 -33.59
N ALA A 14 19.77 -66.84 -32.93
CA ALA A 14 21.16 -66.64 -33.38
C ALA A 14 21.66 -65.17 -33.50
N VAL A 15 22.85 -64.79 -32.98
CA VAL A 15 23.81 -65.54 -32.10
C VAL A 15 24.66 -64.58 -31.22
N ALA A 16 25.39 -65.13 -30.24
CA ALA A 16 26.26 -64.42 -29.27
C ALA A 16 27.56 -63.82 -29.91
N VAL A 17 28.49 -63.11 -29.24
CA VAL A 17 29.30 -63.39 -28.01
C VAL A 17 29.87 -62.05 -27.48
N GLY A 18 30.21 -61.81 -26.19
CA GLY A 18 30.05 -62.64 -24.97
C GLY A 18 31.30 -62.78 -24.06
N ALA A 19 31.78 -61.70 -23.41
CA ALA A 19 32.78 -61.67 -22.31
C ALA A 19 32.88 -60.23 -21.73
N CYS A 20 33.23 -59.90 -20.47
CA CYS A 20 33.34 -60.61 -19.18
C CYS A 20 32.88 -59.61 -18.08
N LEU A 21 32.05 -59.97 -17.08
CA LEU A 21 32.35 -60.71 -15.84
C LEU A 21 33.12 -59.88 -14.77
N ALA A 22 32.44 -59.51 -13.68
CA ALA A 22 33.02 -58.95 -12.46
C ALA A 22 32.25 -59.42 -11.19
N LEU A 23 33.01 -59.81 -10.16
CA LEU A 23 32.61 -60.28 -8.82
C LEU A 23 33.66 -59.71 -7.85
N SER A 24 33.43 -59.42 -6.55
CA SER A 24 32.26 -59.53 -5.67
C SER A 24 32.56 -58.85 -4.31
N CYS A 25 31.53 -58.39 -3.57
CA CYS A 25 31.30 -58.33 -2.09
C CYS A 25 32.46 -58.27 -1.03
N PRO A 26 32.20 -57.88 0.25
CA PRO A 26 30.93 -57.48 0.92
C PRO A 26 31.01 -56.17 1.76
N ALA A 27 29.96 -55.88 2.56
CA ALA A 27 29.73 -54.65 3.33
C ALA A 27 29.92 -54.75 4.86
N VAL A 28 29.89 -53.61 5.57
CA VAL A 28 29.52 -53.44 7.01
C VAL A 28 28.76 -52.10 7.18
N ALA A 29 27.94 -51.94 8.23
CA ALA A 29 27.17 -50.73 8.60
C ALA A 29 27.89 -49.89 9.71
N ALA A 30 27.38 -48.86 10.40
CA ALA A 30 26.04 -48.24 10.53
C ALA A 30 26.11 -46.78 11.09
N ALA A 31 24.97 -46.06 11.03
CA ALA A 31 24.43 -45.06 12.00
C ALA A 31 25.22 -43.81 12.50
N ASP A 32 24.55 -42.65 12.32
CA ASP A 32 24.22 -41.57 13.29
C ASP A 32 25.23 -40.52 13.87
N SER A 33 24.86 -39.25 13.59
CA SER A 33 24.72 -38.06 14.47
C SER A 33 25.89 -37.39 15.26
N HIS A 34 26.00 -36.07 15.03
CA HIS A 34 26.25 -34.95 15.97
C HIS A 34 27.37 -34.97 17.06
N ASP A 35 28.36 -34.10 16.80
CA ASP A 35 28.74 -32.92 17.63
C ASP A 35 29.66 -33.05 18.89
N SER A 36 30.42 -31.96 19.10
CA SER A 36 31.02 -31.44 20.36
C SER A 36 32.38 -31.94 20.92
N SER A 37 33.40 -31.07 20.75
CA SER A 37 34.27 -30.52 21.82
C SER A 37 35.63 -31.17 22.26
N SER A 38 36.53 -30.28 22.74
CA SER A 38 37.67 -30.49 23.67
C SER A 38 39.08 -30.94 23.20
N SER A 39 39.80 -29.99 22.58
CA SER A 39 41.17 -29.50 22.95
C SER A 39 42.22 -30.35 23.70
N SER A 40 43.49 -30.30 23.24
CA SER A 40 44.70 -30.20 24.10
C SER A 40 45.87 -29.47 23.37
N HIS A 41 46.44 -28.39 23.95
CA HIS A 41 47.82 -28.26 24.50
C HIS A 41 49.00 -28.46 23.51
N SER A 42 50.13 -27.73 23.51
CA SER A 42 50.64 -26.48 24.15
C SER A 42 51.94 -26.06 23.39
N VAL A 43 52.57 -24.87 23.46
CA VAL A 43 53.41 -24.24 24.52
C VAL A 43 53.93 -22.88 23.97
N GLY A 44 54.20 -21.87 24.82
CA GLY A 44 55.17 -20.78 24.50
C GLY A 44 54.77 -19.35 24.91
N HIS A 45 55.47 -18.74 25.89
CA HIS A 45 55.18 -17.38 26.40
C HIS A 45 56.24 -16.33 26.01
N ALA A 46 55.78 -15.11 25.72
CA ALA A 46 56.31 -13.85 26.29
C ALA A 46 55.32 -12.67 26.03
N LYS A 47 55.33 -11.62 26.86
CA LYS A 47 54.53 -10.38 26.67
C LYS A 47 55.39 -9.10 26.91
N PRO A 48 54.94 -7.90 26.48
CA PRO A 48 55.81 -6.74 26.23
C PRO A 48 55.76 -5.60 27.28
N THR A 49 56.69 -4.63 27.17
CA THR A 49 56.66 -3.33 27.86
C THR A 49 57.32 -2.18 27.04
N SER A 50 56.72 -0.97 27.10
CA SER A 50 57.26 0.42 26.99
C SER A 50 58.59 0.76 26.27
N GLY A 51 58.79 1.92 25.61
CA GLY A 51 57.90 3.08 25.32
C GLY A 51 58.64 4.45 25.28
N VAL A 52 57.94 5.52 24.84
CA VAL A 52 58.20 6.98 25.06
C VAL A 52 59.22 7.75 24.16
N ALA A 53 58.85 9.00 23.82
CA ALA A 53 59.62 10.19 23.34
C ALA A 53 60.12 10.35 21.86
N SER A 54 59.32 11.09 21.05
CA SER A 54 59.48 12.53 20.66
C SER A 54 60.86 13.25 20.70
N PRO A 55 61.04 14.43 20.03
CA PRO A 55 60.42 14.97 18.79
C PRO A 55 61.42 15.74 17.85
N ALA A 56 60.98 16.26 16.67
CA ALA A 56 61.11 17.69 16.27
C ALA A 56 60.82 18.03 14.77
N ARG A 57 59.84 18.92 14.57
CA ARG A 57 59.69 20.00 13.55
C ARG A 57 60.65 20.06 12.33
N ASN A 58 60.07 20.23 11.13
CA ASN A 58 60.16 21.54 10.46
C ASN A 58 58.92 21.88 9.59
N ARG A 59 58.93 23.01 8.87
CA ARG A 59 57.72 23.76 8.44
C ARG A 59 57.49 23.88 6.91
N LEU A 60 56.20 24.10 6.59
CA LEU A 60 55.62 25.01 5.59
C LEU A 60 55.55 24.66 4.08
N SER A 61 54.29 24.68 3.61
CA SER A 61 53.79 25.30 2.37
C SER A 61 53.99 24.64 0.99
N GLY A 62 52.97 24.78 0.14
CA GLY A 62 52.94 24.37 -1.27
C GLY A 62 51.50 24.19 -1.76
N LYS A 63 51.14 24.80 -2.90
CA LYS A 63 49.84 24.60 -3.58
C LYS A 63 49.96 23.54 -4.69
N ALA A 64 48.80 23.04 -5.12
CA ALA A 64 48.53 22.34 -6.39
C ALA A 64 49.09 23.12 -7.64
N PRO A 65 49.21 22.55 -8.87
CA PRO A 65 48.29 21.53 -9.43
C PRO A 65 48.80 20.50 -10.48
N SER A 66 47.86 19.62 -10.89
CA SER A 66 47.62 19.03 -12.22
C SER A 66 48.70 18.27 -13.03
N ALA A 67 48.39 16.98 -13.29
CA ALA A 67 48.41 16.26 -14.59
C ALA A 67 49.72 16.07 -15.42
N GLY A 68 50.03 14.80 -15.75
CA GLY A 68 50.88 14.44 -16.91
C GLY A 68 51.78 13.20 -16.77
N ARG A 69 51.70 12.27 -17.73
CA ARG A 69 52.60 11.11 -18.02
C ARG A 69 54.06 11.52 -18.32
N PRO A 70 55.06 10.59 -18.43
CA PRO A 70 55.19 9.18 -17.99
C PRO A 70 56.56 8.87 -17.28
N GLU A 71 56.94 7.58 -17.14
CA GLU A 71 58.25 7.09 -16.64
C GLU A 71 59.47 7.46 -17.51
N PRO A 72 60.71 7.29 -16.99
CA PRO A 72 61.58 6.26 -17.59
C PRO A 72 62.63 5.53 -16.70
N ALA A 73 62.96 4.31 -17.15
CA ALA A 73 64.29 3.64 -17.18
C ALA A 73 64.90 2.95 -15.93
N ILE A 74 65.40 1.73 -16.17
CA ILE A 74 66.18 0.85 -15.27
C ILE A 74 67.68 0.95 -15.62
N ALA A 75 68.57 0.89 -14.63
CA ALA A 75 70.03 0.82 -14.82
C ALA A 75 70.59 -0.60 -14.59
N VAL A 76 71.48 -1.05 -15.48
CA VAL A 76 72.03 -2.41 -15.52
C VAL A 76 73.49 -2.45 -15.02
N ARG A 77 73.89 -3.51 -14.30
CA ARG A 77 75.29 -3.79 -13.92
C ARG A 77 76.00 -4.65 -14.98
N THR A 78 77.29 -4.39 -15.21
CA THR A 78 78.14 -5.13 -16.14
C THR A 78 78.90 -6.30 -15.48
N PRO A 79 78.99 -7.50 -16.12
CA PRO A 79 79.79 -8.63 -15.62
C PRO A 79 81.31 -8.54 -15.89
N ASN A 80 82.06 -9.49 -15.35
CA ASN A 80 83.53 -9.52 -15.31
C ASN A 80 84.15 -10.27 -16.53
N PRO A 81 85.30 -9.86 -17.11
CA PRO A 81 85.75 -10.37 -18.42
C PRO A 81 86.15 -11.85 -18.53
N VAL A 82 86.37 -12.56 -17.41
CA VAL A 82 86.80 -13.97 -17.46
C VAL A 82 85.60 -14.92 -17.59
N GLU A 83 84.47 -14.57 -16.99
CA GLU A 83 83.20 -15.28 -17.19
C GLU A 83 82.64 -15.03 -18.60
N SER A 84 82.87 -13.85 -19.17
CA SER A 84 82.34 -13.52 -20.51
C SER A 84 82.96 -14.37 -21.62
N VAL A 85 84.21 -14.82 -21.53
CA VAL A 85 84.82 -15.71 -22.54
C VAL A 85 84.22 -17.12 -22.44
N PHE A 86 84.09 -17.69 -21.23
CA PHE A 86 83.46 -19.00 -21.07
C PHE A 86 81.97 -18.97 -21.45
N SER A 87 81.25 -17.91 -21.08
CA SER A 87 79.83 -17.73 -21.42
C SER A 87 79.63 -17.43 -22.92
N ALA A 88 80.54 -16.69 -23.57
CA ALA A 88 80.49 -16.48 -25.02
C ALA A 88 80.87 -17.74 -25.82
N VAL A 89 81.82 -18.55 -25.35
CA VAL A 89 82.17 -19.83 -25.99
C VAL A 89 81.05 -20.85 -25.80
N LEU A 90 80.50 -20.99 -24.59
CA LEU A 90 79.36 -21.85 -24.31
C LEU A 90 78.10 -21.37 -25.05
N GLY A 91 77.90 -20.05 -25.11
CA GLY A 91 76.85 -19.40 -25.89
C GLY A 91 77.00 -19.64 -27.40
N ALA A 92 78.21 -19.53 -27.95
CA ALA A 92 78.48 -19.82 -29.36
C ALA A 92 78.33 -21.31 -29.69
N LEU A 93 78.74 -22.22 -28.80
CA LEU A 93 78.49 -23.67 -28.94
C LEU A 93 77.01 -24.02 -28.81
N THR A 94 76.27 -23.35 -27.94
CA THR A 94 74.82 -23.54 -27.76
C THR A 94 74.04 -22.95 -28.95
N PHE A 95 74.45 -21.80 -29.45
CA PHE A 95 73.91 -21.19 -30.67
C PHE A 95 74.21 -22.05 -31.89
N ALA A 96 75.47 -22.42 -32.12
CA ALA A 96 75.85 -23.32 -33.21
C ALA A 96 75.11 -24.66 -33.13
N ARG A 97 74.96 -25.25 -31.93
CA ARG A 97 74.16 -26.46 -31.74
C ARG A 97 72.66 -26.23 -32.02
N ARG A 98 72.08 -25.12 -31.59
CA ARG A 98 70.68 -24.76 -31.86
C ARG A 98 70.43 -24.62 -33.37
N GLU A 99 71.27 -23.87 -34.07
CA GLU A 99 71.18 -23.69 -35.53
C GLU A 99 71.45 -25.02 -36.30
N PHE A 100 72.33 -25.88 -35.79
CA PHE A 100 72.63 -27.20 -36.35
C PHE A 100 71.51 -28.22 -36.12
N GLU A 101 70.81 -28.17 -34.98
CA GLU A 101 69.60 -29.00 -34.76
C GLU A 101 68.38 -28.45 -35.52
N HIS A 102 68.23 -27.12 -35.64
CA HIS A 102 67.29 -26.45 -36.56
C HIS A 102 67.39 -26.99 -38.00
N THR A 103 68.60 -26.92 -38.57
CA THR A 103 68.82 -27.17 -40.01
C THR A 103 68.87 -28.66 -40.40
N LEU A 104 68.96 -29.56 -39.42
CA LEU A 104 69.03 -31.01 -39.64
C LEU A 104 67.83 -31.80 -39.06
N PHE A 105 67.18 -31.29 -38.02
CA PHE A 105 66.10 -31.96 -37.29
C PHE A 105 64.89 -31.06 -37.10
N ASN A 106 64.45 -30.42 -38.18
CA ASN A 106 63.17 -29.72 -38.25
C ASN A 106 62.01 -30.68 -37.95
N LYS A 107 61.21 -30.38 -36.92
CA LYS A 107 60.13 -31.23 -36.40
C LYS A 107 58.78 -30.90 -37.04
N ALA A 108 57.75 -31.63 -36.61
CA ALA A 108 56.38 -31.26 -36.94
C ALA A 108 55.84 -30.23 -35.93
N PRO A 109 55.12 -29.20 -36.37
CA PRO A 109 54.55 -28.20 -35.48
C PRO A 109 53.45 -28.80 -34.61
N THR A 110 53.43 -28.40 -33.34
CA THR A 110 52.42 -28.86 -32.37
C THR A 110 51.19 -27.96 -32.46
N ILE A 111 50.01 -28.58 -32.56
CA ILE A 111 48.72 -27.86 -32.52
C ILE A 111 48.18 -27.92 -31.08
N ASN A 112 48.01 -26.75 -30.49
CA ASN A 112 47.49 -26.52 -29.14
C ASN A 112 46.11 -25.84 -29.23
N TYR A 113 45.22 -26.35 -30.08
CA TYR A 113 43.90 -25.76 -30.29
C TYR A 113 43.02 -25.92 -29.04
N ASP A 114 42.50 -24.80 -28.54
CA ASP A 114 41.50 -24.78 -27.48
C ASP A 114 40.09 -24.56 -28.10
N PRO A 115 39.17 -25.54 -28.03
CA PRO A 115 37.81 -25.41 -28.56
C PRO A 115 36.92 -24.43 -27.79
N THR A 116 37.37 -23.91 -26.64
CA THR A 116 36.69 -22.84 -25.91
C THR A 116 37.08 -21.45 -26.41
N ASN A 117 38.20 -21.32 -27.16
CA ASN A 117 38.70 -20.05 -27.71
C ASN A 117 38.02 -19.66 -29.04
N ASN A 118 36.69 -19.85 -29.08
CA ASN A 118 35.81 -19.48 -30.18
C ASN A 118 34.94 -18.30 -29.71
N SER A 119 34.75 -17.28 -30.55
CA SER A 119 33.91 -16.12 -30.24
C SER A 119 32.91 -15.81 -31.36
N LEU A 120 31.70 -15.38 -30.99
CA LEU A 120 30.67 -14.95 -31.94
C LEU A 120 30.94 -13.48 -32.30
N ALA A 121 31.28 -13.22 -33.56
CA ALA A 121 31.47 -11.87 -34.08
C ALA A 121 30.12 -11.29 -34.56
N THR A 122 29.96 -9.97 -34.48
CA THR A 122 28.73 -9.28 -34.87
C THR A 122 28.43 -9.47 -36.36
N GLY A 123 27.44 -10.31 -36.68
CA GLY A 123 27.09 -10.70 -38.05
C GLY A 123 27.25 -12.19 -38.33
N ASP A 124 26.71 -13.03 -37.45
CA ASP A 124 26.49 -14.48 -37.62
C ASP A 124 27.72 -15.36 -37.94
N ALA A 125 28.94 -14.87 -37.71
CA ALA A 125 30.19 -15.60 -37.97
C ALA A 125 30.92 -15.96 -36.66
N ILE A 126 31.47 -17.17 -36.60
CA ILE A 126 32.30 -17.64 -35.49
C ILE A 126 33.78 -17.44 -35.85
N THR A 127 34.53 -16.81 -34.96
CA THR A 127 35.97 -16.55 -35.11
C THR A 127 36.78 -17.26 -34.02
N GLY A 128 37.98 -17.70 -34.36
CA GLY A 128 38.90 -18.35 -33.43
C GLY A 128 40.30 -18.46 -34.03
N ASN A 129 41.25 -19.04 -33.29
CA ASN A 129 42.60 -19.29 -33.80
C ASN A 129 43.01 -20.75 -33.56
N VAL A 130 43.71 -21.35 -34.52
CA VAL A 130 44.16 -22.76 -34.48
C VAL A 130 45.20 -23.02 -33.38
N GLY A 131 45.96 -22.00 -32.96
CA GLY A 131 46.91 -22.09 -31.85
C GLY A 131 48.01 -23.12 -32.08
N ALA A 132 48.95 -22.85 -32.99
CA ALA A 132 50.07 -23.76 -33.25
C ALA A 132 51.42 -23.16 -32.84
N THR A 133 52.30 -24.01 -32.32
CA THR A 133 53.67 -23.67 -31.92
C THR A 133 54.64 -24.62 -32.61
N ASP A 134 55.63 -24.04 -33.28
CA ASP A 134 56.74 -24.80 -33.84
C ASP A 134 57.87 -24.98 -32.82
N PRO A 135 58.47 -26.18 -32.64
CA PRO A 135 59.56 -26.38 -31.68
C PRO A 135 60.86 -25.63 -32.03
N GLU A 136 61.08 -25.40 -33.32
CA GLU A 136 62.20 -24.62 -33.85
C GLU A 136 61.85 -23.12 -33.92
N ASN A 137 60.56 -22.79 -33.89
CA ASN A 137 59.97 -21.45 -34.09
C ASN A 137 60.08 -20.98 -35.55
N ASP A 138 59.98 -21.90 -36.52
CA ASP A 138 59.97 -21.57 -37.94
C ASP A 138 58.61 -21.03 -38.44
N PRO A 139 58.56 -20.29 -39.59
CA PRO A 139 57.36 -19.56 -40.01
C PRO A 139 56.23 -20.46 -40.55
N LEU A 140 55.29 -20.80 -39.67
CA LEU A 140 54.12 -21.62 -39.99
C LEU A 140 53.18 -20.99 -41.02
N ALA A 141 52.52 -21.85 -41.80
CA ALA A 141 51.44 -21.50 -42.70
C ALA A 141 50.23 -22.41 -42.49
N TYR A 142 49.04 -21.84 -42.68
CA TYR A 142 47.78 -22.51 -42.40
C TYR A 142 47.01 -22.78 -43.69
N LYS A 143 46.40 -23.96 -43.81
CA LYS A 143 45.55 -24.30 -44.96
C LYS A 143 44.43 -25.23 -44.57
N ILE A 144 43.20 -24.86 -44.93
CA ILE A 144 42.04 -25.76 -44.85
C ILE A 144 42.30 -26.97 -45.78
N LYS A 145 42.36 -28.17 -45.20
CA LYS A 145 42.41 -29.46 -45.91
C LYS A 145 41.03 -29.98 -46.26
N GLN A 146 40.06 -29.75 -45.37
CA GLN A 146 38.68 -30.16 -45.51
C GLN A 146 37.78 -29.04 -44.96
N GLN A 147 36.92 -28.49 -45.83
CA GLN A 147 35.83 -27.58 -45.44
C GLN A 147 34.79 -28.36 -44.61
N PRO A 148 34.00 -27.68 -43.75
CA PRO A 148 32.92 -28.31 -43.02
C PRO A 148 31.82 -28.82 -43.95
N THR A 149 30.98 -29.73 -43.45
CA THR A 149 29.86 -30.32 -44.19
C THR A 149 28.70 -29.34 -44.43
N SER A 150 28.67 -28.22 -43.71
CA SER A 150 27.78 -27.08 -43.89
C SER A 150 28.54 -25.80 -43.57
N GLY A 151 28.13 -24.67 -44.16
CA GLY A 151 28.85 -23.40 -44.07
C GLY A 151 30.18 -23.38 -44.85
N THR A 152 30.98 -22.34 -44.61
CA THR A 152 32.33 -22.20 -45.18
C THR A 152 33.30 -21.66 -44.13
N VAL A 153 34.58 -22.06 -44.21
CA VAL A 153 35.64 -21.52 -43.35
C VAL A 153 36.78 -20.92 -44.17
N THR A 154 37.24 -19.77 -43.72
CA THR A 154 38.46 -19.10 -44.18
C THR A 154 39.50 -19.08 -43.06
N ILE A 155 40.79 -18.99 -43.40
CA ILE A 155 41.89 -18.91 -42.43
C ILE A 155 42.99 -18.00 -42.97
N ASP A 156 43.57 -17.17 -42.10
CA ASP A 156 44.60 -16.20 -42.44
C ASP A 156 46.03 -16.77 -42.32
N ALA A 157 47.03 -15.91 -42.54
CA ALA A 157 48.44 -16.27 -42.42
C ALA A 157 48.92 -16.49 -40.97
N HIS A 158 48.10 -16.15 -39.97
CA HIS A 158 48.39 -16.22 -38.53
C HIS A 158 47.59 -17.32 -37.81
N GLY A 159 46.84 -18.15 -38.56
CA GLY A 159 46.04 -19.25 -38.02
C GLY A 159 44.68 -18.83 -37.47
N THR A 160 44.30 -17.56 -37.66
CA THR A 160 42.98 -17.04 -37.28
C THR A 160 41.98 -17.45 -38.35
N PHE A 161 40.89 -18.10 -37.95
CA PHE A 161 39.84 -18.54 -38.85
C PHE A 161 38.54 -17.79 -38.63
N VAL A 162 37.75 -17.71 -39.70
CA VAL A 162 36.37 -17.24 -39.68
C VAL A 162 35.52 -18.33 -40.32
N TYR A 163 34.60 -18.89 -39.54
CA TYR A 163 33.56 -19.81 -40.01
C TYR A 163 32.24 -19.06 -40.17
N THR A 164 31.66 -19.17 -41.36
CA THR A 164 30.35 -18.60 -41.71
C THR A 164 29.38 -19.76 -41.95
N PRO A 165 28.37 -19.94 -41.09
CA PRO A 165 27.32 -20.95 -41.27
C PRO A 165 26.54 -20.75 -42.58
N ALA A 166 26.01 -21.84 -43.16
CA ALA A 166 25.10 -21.74 -44.31
C ALA A 166 23.65 -21.35 -43.92
N ALA A 167 23.31 -21.49 -42.63
CA ALA A 167 22.11 -21.01 -41.96
C ALA A 167 22.46 -20.79 -40.47
N PRO A 168 21.75 -19.93 -39.72
CA PRO A 168 22.07 -19.64 -38.32
C PRO A 168 22.15 -20.91 -37.46
N MET A 169 23.29 -21.13 -36.81
CA MET A 169 23.49 -22.30 -35.94
C MET A 169 22.60 -22.23 -34.70
N GLN A 170 22.06 -23.37 -34.30
CA GLN A 170 21.24 -23.52 -33.10
C GLN A 170 22.11 -23.93 -31.90
N PRO A 171 21.66 -23.70 -30.65
CA PRO A 171 22.39 -24.14 -29.46
C PRO A 171 22.66 -25.65 -29.49
N GLY A 172 23.94 -26.02 -29.40
CA GLY A 172 24.41 -27.41 -29.50
C GLY A 172 24.82 -27.86 -30.92
N ASP A 173 24.57 -27.07 -31.97
CA ASP A 173 25.15 -27.34 -33.28
C ASP A 173 26.68 -27.27 -33.23
N THR A 174 27.33 -28.16 -33.96
CA THR A 174 28.78 -28.16 -34.16
C THR A 174 29.14 -28.27 -35.64
N ALA A 175 30.20 -27.58 -36.05
CA ALA A 175 30.80 -27.72 -37.37
C ALA A 175 32.28 -28.11 -37.22
N GLN A 176 32.72 -29.06 -38.04
CA GLN A 176 34.08 -29.59 -38.00
C GLN A 176 34.79 -29.38 -39.34
N PHE A 177 36.01 -28.85 -39.29
CA PHE A 177 36.86 -28.65 -40.46
C PHE A 177 38.30 -29.05 -40.15
N VAL A 178 39.04 -29.54 -41.15
CA VAL A 178 40.42 -30.00 -40.95
C VAL A 178 41.38 -28.91 -41.43
N VAL A 179 42.23 -28.42 -40.54
CA VAL A 179 43.34 -27.52 -40.87
C VAL A 179 44.63 -28.32 -40.93
N ALA A 180 45.43 -28.10 -41.97
CA ALA A 180 46.85 -28.39 -41.94
C ALA A 180 47.62 -27.16 -41.46
N VAL A 181 48.39 -27.37 -40.41
CA VAL A 181 49.52 -26.50 -40.06
C VAL A 181 50.72 -27.05 -40.80
N ILE A 182 51.30 -26.19 -41.63
CA ILE A 182 52.39 -26.47 -42.55
C ILE A 182 53.59 -25.69 -42.03
N ASP A 183 54.59 -26.40 -41.53
CA ASP A 183 55.91 -25.80 -41.38
C ASP A 183 56.54 -25.45 -42.75
N ARG A 184 57.44 -24.46 -42.75
CA ARG A 184 58.20 -23.98 -43.91
C ARG A 184 59.72 -24.03 -43.71
N GLY A 185 60.20 -24.56 -42.59
CA GLY A 185 61.62 -24.77 -42.32
C GLY A 185 62.28 -25.70 -43.35
N LEU A 186 63.52 -25.39 -43.71
CA LEU A 186 64.25 -26.05 -44.80
C LEU A 186 65.11 -27.22 -44.28
N GLY A 187 64.48 -28.38 -44.07
CA GLY A 187 65.19 -29.61 -43.68
C GLY A 187 66.11 -30.14 -44.80
N LEU A 188 67.44 -30.08 -44.60
CA LEU A 188 68.42 -30.35 -45.65
C LEU A 188 68.89 -31.82 -45.68
N HIS A 189 68.04 -32.73 -46.16
CA HIS A 189 68.40 -34.15 -46.35
C HIS A 189 68.15 -34.64 -47.78
N GLY A 190 69.24 -34.83 -48.55
CA GLY A 190 69.24 -35.57 -49.81
C GLY A 190 69.78 -34.80 -51.01
N ILE A 191 71.06 -35.00 -51.35
CA ILE A 191 71.60 -34.61 -52.66
C ILE A 191 71.11 -35.62 -53.71
N ARG A 192 69.81 -35.53 -54.08
CA ARG A 192 69.14 -36.04 -55.30
C ARG A 192 67.60 -35.96 -55.19
N SER A 193 67.04 -34.76 -55.34
CA SER A 193 66.09 -34.47 -56.43
C SER A 193 65.65 -33.00 -56.38
N LEU A 194 65.70 -32.31 -57.52
CA LEU A 194 64.86 -31.12 -57.70
C LEU A 194 63.40 -31.57 -57.94
N LEU A 195 62.46 -30.61 -57.99
CA LEU A 195 61.03 -30.80 -58.32
C LEU A 195 60.10 -31.33 -57.21
N SER A 196 60.44 -31.16 -55.93
CA SER A 196 59.44 -30.93 -54.87
C SER A 196 60.08 -30.27 -53.65
N PRO A 197 59.57 -29.12 -53.14
CA PRO A 197 59.86 -28.71 -51.78
C PRO A 197 59.09 -29.68 -50.86
N GLN A 198 59.77 -30.69 -50.33
CA GLN A 198 59.13 -31.62 -49.41
C GLN A 198 58.93 -30.91 -48.07
N THR A 199 57.68 -30.48 -47.83
CA THR A 199 57.24 -29.85 -46.60
C THR A 199 57.63 -30.70 -45.39
N ALA A 200 58.56 -30.20 -44.58
CA ALA A 200 58.75 -30.71 -43.23
C ALA A 200 57.44 -30.48 -42.44
N GLY A 201 57.13 -31.37 -41.51
CA GLY A 201 56.07 -31.13 -40.53
C GLY A 201 54.72 -30.63 -41.06
N THR A 202 53.91 -31.47 -41.73
CA THR A 202 52.47 -31.19 -41.85
C THR A 202 51.70 -31.89 -40.74
N THR A 203 51.27 -31.13 -39.73
CA THR A 203 50.34 -31.60 -38.70
C THR A 203 48.92 -31.20 -39.09
N THR A 204 47.94 -32.08 -38.88
CA THR A 204 46.52 -31.79 -39.13
C THR A 204 45.67 -31.98 -37.88
N ALA A 205 44.80 -31.03 -37.60
CA ALA A 205 43.79 -31.13 -36.55
C ALA A 205 42.38 -30.92 -37.13
N THR A 206 41.41 -31.65 -36.58
CA THR A 206 39.98 -31.36 -36.75
C THR A 206 39.62 -30.26 -35.76
N ILE A 207 39.41 -29.05 -36.27
CA ILE A 207 38.90 -27.93 -35.52
C ILE A 207 37.39 -28.12 -35.39
N THR A 208 36.87 -28.05 -34.16
CA THR A 208 35.43 -28.10 -33.88
C THR A 208 35.00 -26.74 -33.37
N VAL A 209 34.11 -26.06 -34.11
CA VAL A 209 33.38 -24.90 -33.60
C VAL A 209 32.00 -25.35 -33.14
N ALA A 210 31.56 -24.84 -32.01
CA ALA A 210 30.20 -25.01 -31.49
C ALA A 210 29.48 -23.66 -31.52
N ALA A 211 28.17 -23.66 -31.67
CA ALA A 211 27.38 -22.48 -31.33
C ALA A 211 27.59 -22.15 -29.84
N ILE A 212 28.01 -20.93 -29.54
CA ILE A 212 27.97 -20.43 -28.16
C ILE A 212 26.52 -20.42 -27.73
N VAL A 213 26.21 -21.08 -26.60
CA VAL A 213 24.89 -20.99 -25.99
C VAL A 213 24.69 -19.54 -25.57
N ALA A 214 23.77 -18.83 -26.22
CA ALA A 214 23.35 -17.51 -25.78
C ALA A 214 22.85 -17.62 -24.34
N GLU A 215 23.34 -16.77 -23.44
CA GLU A 215 22.92 -16.83 -22.04
C GLU A 215 21.40 -16.64 -21.97
N PRO A 216 20.66 -17.56 -21.31
CA PRO A 216 19.21 -17.49 -21.26
C PRO A 216 18.80 -16.22 -20.52
N PRO A 217 17.80 -15.47 -21.02
CA PRO A 217 17.49 -14.13 -20.52
C PRO A 217 17.19 -14.16 -19.02
N GLN A 218 17.56 -13.07 -18.36
CA GLN A 218 17.42 -12.94 -16.92
C GLN A 218 16.05 -12.39 -16.57
N LEU A 219 15.39 -13.06 -15.63
CA LEU A 219 14.15 -12.66 -15.00
C LEU A 219 14.42 -11.78 -13.78
N SER A 220 13.63 -10.73 -13.65
CA SER A 220 13.50 -9.92 -12.43
C SER A 220 12.02 -9.62 -12.17
N ILE A 221 11.69 -9.32 -10.92
CA ILE A 221 10.36 -8.89 -10.49
C ILE A 221 10.51 -7.52 -9.80
N SER A 222 9.59 -6.59 -10.05
CA SER A 222 9.56 -5.30 -9.36
C SER A 222 8.98 -5.42 -7.97
N ASP A 223 9.37 -4.53 -7.07
CA ASP A 223 8.53 -4.18 -5.91
C ASP A 223 7.16 -3.63 -6.37
N ALA A 224 6.20 -3.61 -5.44
CA ALA A 224 4.88 -3.02 -5.65
C ALA A 224 4.40 -2.32 -4.37
N THR A 225 3.60 -1.26 -4.54
CA THR A 225 2.93 -0.58 -3.43
C THR A 225 1.44 -0.54 -3.68
N ALA A 226 0.64 -0.83 -2.66
CA ALA A 226 -0.79 -0.57 -2.65
C ALA A 226 -1.16 0.11 -1.33
N THR A 227 -2.15 1.00 -1.37
CA THR A 227 -2.75 1.60 -0.17
C THR A 227 -4.00 0.80 0.20
N GLU A 228 -4.31 0.72 1.49
CA GLU A 228 -5.59 0.16 1.93
C GLU A 228 -6.79 0.94 1.35
N PRO A 229 -7.92 0.25 1.07
CA PRO A 229 -9.13 0.88 0.54
C PRO A 229 -9.81 1.78 1.59
N GLY A 230 -9.85 3.08 1.34
CA GLY A 230 -10.57 4.06 2.16
C GLY A 230 -12.10 3.89 2.15
N THR A 231 -12.71 4.27 3.26
CA THR A 231 -14.12 4.05 3.65
C THR A 231 -15.17 4.61 2.68
N ARG A 232 -16.27 3.88 2.49
CA ARG A 232 -17.51 4.43 1.90
C ARG A 232 -18.44 4.97 2.99
N VAL A 233 -18.61 6.28 2.97
CA VAL A 233 -19.66 6.99 3.71
C VAL A 233 -21.03 6.54 3.23
N GLY A 234 -21.98 6.35 4.15
CA GLY A 234 -23.36 5.91 3.87
C GLY A 234 -23.95 6.63 2.65
N ALA A 235 -24.12 5.89 1.57
CA ALA A 235 -24.17 6.48 0.23
C ALA A 235 -25.51 7.17 -0.06
N GLY A 236 -25.46 8.27 -0.80
CA GLY A 236 -26.66 9.04 -1.15
C GLY A 236 -27.39 9.63 0.06
N TYR A 237 -28.69 9.88 -0.13
CA TYR A 237 -29.61 10.26 0.94
C TYR A 237 -30.10 9.03 1.71
N TRP A 238 -30.54 9.24 2.95
CA TRP A 238 -30.90 8.19 3.89
C TRP A 238 -32.41 8.10 4.12
N HIS A 239 -32.86 7.01 4.73
CA HIS A 239 -34.27 6.76 5.06
C HIS A 239 -34.38 5.93 6.34
N THR A 240 -35.58 5.84 6.94
CA THR A 240 -35.78 5.13 8.21
C THR A 240 -36.57 3.82 8.05
N SER A 241 -36.26 2.80 8.84
CA SER A 241 -36.93 1.50 8.81
C SER A 241 -37.08 0.95 10.23
N GLY A 242 -38.28 1.06 10.81
CA GLY A 242 -38.45 0.86 12.25
C GLY A 242 -37.57 1.84 13.04
N ASN A 243 -36.80 1.34 14.00
CA ASN A 243 -35.84 2.12 14.77
C ASN A 243 -34.48 2.37 14.09
N GLN A 244 -34.29 1.92 12.84
CA GLN A 244 -33.02 2.04 12.11
C GLN A 244 -33.00 3.19 11.11
N ILE A 245 -31.83 3.81 10.92
CA ILE A 245 -31.53 4.68 9.77
C ILE A 245 -30.76 3.84 8.75
N LEU A 246 -31.12 3.93 7.47
CA LEU A 246 -30.56 3.19 6.35
C LEU A 246 -30.05 4.12 5.24
N ASP A 247 -28.95 3.76 4.59
CA ASP A 247 -28.41 4.46 3.42
C ASP A 247 -29.27 4.27 2.13
N ALA A 248 -28.83 4.83 1.00
CA ALA A 248 -29.56 4.69 -0.27
C ALA A 248 -29.55 3.25 -0.86
N ALA A 249 -28.72 2.35 -0.36
CA ALA A 249 -28.68 0.94 -0.73
C ALA A 249 -29.48 0.04 0.24
N GLY A 250 -29.88 0.57 1.40
CA GLY A 250 -30.60 -0.15 2.45
C GLY A 250 -29.70 -0.72 3.56
N ASN A 251 -28.42 -0.34 3.60
CA ASN A 251 -27.51 -0.71 4.67
C ASN A 251 -27.81 0.13 5.93
N PRO A 252 -27.85 -0.46 7.12
CA PRO A 252 -27.91 0.31 8.37
C PRO A 252 -26.75 1.29 8.53
N VAL A 253 -27.04 2.47 9.07
CA VAL A 253 -26.06 3.51 9.41
C VAL A 253 -26.43 4.19 10.73
N GLN A 254 -25.43 4.49 11.55
CA GLN A 254 -25.59 5.25 12.79
C GLN A 254 -24.85 6.60 12.65
N ILE A 255 -25.48 7.68 13.10
CA ILE A 255 -24.82 8.99 13.24
C ILE A 255 -24.00 8.94 14.52
N ALA A 256 -22.71 9.28 14.43
CA ALA A 256 -21.80 9.37 15.56
C ALA A 256 -20.92 10.61 15.36
N GLY A 257 -21.38 11.75 15.88
CA GLY A 257 -20.91 13.06 15.44
C GLY A 257 -20.65 14.08 16.53
N VAL A 258 -20.47 15.33 16.11
CA VAL A 258 -20.30 16.50 16.98
C VAL A 258 -21.17 17.66 16.54
N ASN A 259 -21.56 18.51 17.49
CA ASN A 259 -22.05 19.85 17.21
C ASN A 259 -20.87 20.80 16.97
N TRP A 260 -20.89 21.60 15.89
CA TRP A 260 -19.93 22.71 15.70
C TRP A 260 -20.70 24.04 15.58
N TYR A 261 -20.92 24.70 16.72
CA TYR A 261 -21.74 25.91 16.79
C TYR A 261 -20.99 27.18 16.37
N GLY A 262 -21.75 28.22 16.01
CA GLY A 262 -21.35 29.61 15.80
C GLY A 262 -22.18 30.34 14.73
N PHE A 263 -22.83 29.61 13.81
CA PHE A 263 -23.77 30.17 12.82
C PHE A 263 -25.08 30.66 13.46
N GLU A 264 -25.46 30.14 14.62
CA GLU A 264 -26.58 30.62 15.44
C GLU A 264 -26.20 31.76 16.40
N GLY A 265 -24.90 32.07 16.49
CA GLY A 265 -24.37 33.16 17.29
C GLY A 265 -24.22 34.47 16.51
N TYR A 266 -23.89 35.55 17.24
CA TYR A 266 -23.55 36.84 16.65
C TYR A 266 -22.34 36.78 15.67
N ASN A 267 -21.52 35.74 15.75
CA ASN A 267 -20.41 35.48 14.84
C ASN A 267 -20.89 35.17 13.42
N GLY A 268 -22.04 34.50 13.27
CA GLY A 268 -22.62 34.14 11.97
C GLY A 268 -21.79 33.13 11.17
N VAL A 269 -20.86 32.44 11.82
CA VAL A 269 -20.00 31.36 11.30
C VAL A 269 -19.53 30.51 12.48
N PRO A 270 -19.13 29.25 12.29
CA PRO A 270 -18.70 28.39 13.39
C PRO A 270 -17.49 28.99 14.12
N ASP A 271 -17.44 28.79 15.43
CA ASP A 271 -16.40 29.37 16.26
C ASP A 271 -15.04 28.66 16.04
N GLY A 272 -13.96 29.39 16.33
CA GLY A 272 -12.57 28.92 16.17
C GLY A 272 -11.90 29.30 14.85
N LEU A 273 -12.64 29.86 13.87
CA LEU A 273 -12.08 30.31 12.58
C LEU A 273 -11.15 31.54 12.69
N TRP A 274 -11.06 32.15 13.87
CA TRP A 274 -10.05 33.13 14.27
C TRP A 274 -8.73 32.49 14.74
N THR A 275 -8.62 31.16 14.79
CA THR A 275 -7.41 30.41 15.22
C THR A 275 -7.04 29.26 14.27
N ARG A 276 -8.02 28.60 13.65
CA ARG A 276 -7.80 27.43 12.77
C ARG A 276 -8.34 27.66 11.35
N ASN A 277 -7.84 26.90 10.37
CA ASN A 277 -8.51 26.78 9.08
C ASN A 277 -9.76 25.91 9.22
N TYR A 278 -10.82 26.25 8.50
CA TYR A 278 -12.09 25.51 8.54
C TYR A 278 -11.96 24.05 8.07
N LYS A 279 -10.97 23.74 7.21
CA LYS A 279 -10.63 22.40 6.74
C LYS A 279 -9.89 21.61 7.80
N ASP A 280 -8.79 22.16 8.33
CA ASP A 280 -8.03 21.55 9.45
C ASP A 280 -8.93 21.19 10.65
N MET A 281 -10.02 21.94 10.87
CA MET A 281 -11.03 21.63 11.89
C MET A 281 -11.86 20.41 11.52
N MET A 282 -12.38 20.31 10.28
CA MET A 282 -13.16 19.17 9.81
C MET A 282 -12.33 17.90 9.60
N ASP A 283 -11.09 18.03 9.13
CA ASP A 283 -10.13 16.93 9.05
C ASP A 283 -9.90 16.36 10.46
N GLN A 284 -9.74 17.23 11.48
CA GLN A 284 -9.60 16.79 12.88
C GLN A 284 -10.90 16.25 13.50
N ILE A 285 -12.09 16.61 12.98
CA ILE A 285 -13.35 15.97 13.36
C ILE A 285 -13.40 14.53 12.84
N ALA A 286 -13.03 14.31 11.58
CA ALA A 286 -12.91 12.97 11.01
C ALA A 286 -11.86 12.13 11.77
N ALA A 287 -10.71 12.73 12.10
CA ALA A 287 -9.60 12.13 12.86
C ALA A 287 -9.99 11.52 14.19
N GLU A 288 -10.79 12.26 14.97
CA GLU A 288 -11.21 11.76 16.27
C GLU A 288 -12.28 10.66 16.17
N GLY A 289 -12.69 10.28 14.95
CA GLY A 289 -13.59 9.16 14.64
C GLY A 289 -15.04 9.57 14.37
N PHE A 290 -15.32 10.87 14.29
CA PHE A 290 -16.68 11.38 14.08
C PHE A 290 -17.08 11.37 12.60
N ASN A 291 -18.34 11.08 12.34
CA ASN A 291 -18.85 10.80 11.00
C ASN A 291 -19.83 11.88 10.46
N THR A 292 -20.31 12.75 11.34
CA THR A 292 -21.35 13.76 11.05
C THR A 292 -21.13 15.03 11.89
N ILE A 293 -21.48 16.19 11.33
CA ILE A 293 -21.57 17.47 12.03
C ILE A 293 -23.04 17.89 12.13
N ARG A 294 -23.58 18.10 13.34
CA ARG A 294 -24.78 18.95 13.55
C ARG A 294 -24.30 20.39 13.51
N LEU A 295 -24.96 21.21 12.68
CA LEU A 295 -24.54 22.57 12.34
C LEU A 295 -25.62 23.58 12.75
N PRO A 296 -25.62 24.01 14.03
CA PRO A 296 -26.54 25.01 14.57
C PRO A 296 -26.49 26.34 13.80
N TYR A 297 -27.63 26.82 13.29
CA TYR A 297 -27.76 28.11 12.61
C TYR A 297 -28.94 28.96 13.15
N SER A 298 -28.93 30.26 12.85
CA SER A 298 -30.06 31.17 13.12
C SER A 298 -30.63 31.76 11.83
N GLN A 299 -31.90 32.18 11.79
CA GLN A 299 -32.52 32.66 10.54
C GLN A 299 -31.78 33.88 9.97
N ASP A 300 -31.11 34.69 10.79
CA ASP A 300 -30.24 35.79 10.34
C ASP A 300 -29.22 35.35 9.26
N VAL A 301 -28.72 34.10 9.30
CA VAL A 301 -27.83 33.51 8.29
C VAL A 301 -28.44 33.55 6.88
N LEU A 302 -29.76 33.35 6.76
CA LEU A 302 -30.51 33.44 5.51
C LEU A 302 -30.92 34.88 5.20
N HIS A 303 -31.29 35.66 6.22
CA HIS A 303 -31.73 37.06 6.09
C HIS A 303 -30.59 38.08 5.98
N GLY A 304 -29.40 37.62 5.56
CA GLY A 304 -28.31 38.48 5.10
C GLY A 304 -27.18 38.72 6.10
N GLN A 305 -27.06 37.92 7.16
CA GLN A 305 -25.91 37.97 8.06
C GLN A 305 -24.60 37.74 7.28
N ILE A 306 -23.58 38.47 7.71
CA ILE A 306 -22.20 38.34 7.27
C ILE A 306 -21.35 37.90 8.46
N PRO A 307 -20.22 37.20 8.25
CA PRO A 307 -19.31 36.84 9.33
C PRO A 307 -18.85 38.08 10.10
N GLY A 308 -18.78 37.96 11.43
CA GLY A 308 -18.19 38.98 12.30
C GLY A 308 -16.67 39.11 12.13
N ASN A 309 -16.01 39.74 13.11
CA ASN A 309 -14.53 39.77 13.21
C ASN A 309 -13.95 38.42 13.69
N SER A 310 -14.57 37.32 13.27
CA SER A 310 -14.47 35.98 13.87
C SER A 310 -13.84 34.95 12.91
N ILE A 311 -13.27 35.43 11.81
CA ILE A 311 -12.46 34.67 10.86
C ILE A 311 -11.10 35.39 10.70
N ASP A 312 -10.00 34.66 10.86
CA ASP A 312 -8.70 35.14 10.38
C ASP A 312 -8.57 34.80 8.88
N PHE A 313 -8.73 35.79 8.02
CA PHE A 313 -8.62 35.63 6.56
C PHE A 313 -7.18 35.41 6.06
N THR A 314 -6.15 35.47 6.92
CA THR A 314 -4.81 34.98 6.57
C THR A 314 -4.72 33.45 6.68
N ILE A 315 -5.52 32.86 7.57
CA ILE A 315 -5.67 31.41 7.75
C ILE A 315 -6.77 30.86 6.83
N ASN A 316 -7.87 31.61 6.64
CA ASN A 316 -9.06 31.24 5.87
C ASN A 316 -9.29 32.19 4.66
N PRO A 317 -8.34 32.33 3.71
CA PRO A 317 -8.42 33.35 2.66
C PRO A 317 -9.56 33.15 1.66
N ASP A 318 -10.04 31.92 1.44
CA ASP A 318 -11.13 31.64 0.50
C ASP A 318 -12.54 31.82 1.10
N LEU A 319 -12.62 32.26 2.37
CA LEU A 319 -13.85 32.75 3.01
C LEU A 319 -13.98 34.29 2.94
N GLN A 320 -12.98 35.01 2.44
CA GLN A 320 -12.96 36.48 2.49
C GLN A 320 -14.06 37.11 1.63
N GLY A 321 -14.95 37.88 2.28
CA GLY A 321 -16.03 38.62 1.61
C GLY A 321 -17.28 37.79 1.30
N LEU A 322 -17.36 36.55 1.80
CA LEU A 322 -18.56 35.72 1.74
C LEU A 322 -19.60 36.15 2.79
N THR A 323 -20.88 35.93 2.51
CA THR A 323 -21.95 35.98 3.53
C THR A 323 -21.96 34.71 4.39
N SER A 324 -22.68 34.71 5.52
CA SER A 324 -22.76 33.55 6.42
C SER A 324 -23.22 32.28 5.68
N ILE A 325 -24.30 32.33 4.90
CA ILE A 325 -24.78 31.19 4.11
C ILE A 325 -23.80 30.74 3.01
N GLN A 326 -22.90 31.62 2.54
CA GLN A 326 -21.82 31.24 1.60
C GLN A 326 -20.62 30.58 2.30
N VAL A 327 -20.36 30.89 3.58
CA VAL A 327 -19.42 30.11 4.41
C VAL A 327 -20.03 28.74 4.76
N MET A 328 -21.36 28.66 4.94
CA MET A 328 -22.06 27.38 5.12
C MET A 328 -21.91 26.47 3.89
N ASP A 329 -22.05 27.00 2.67
CA ASP A 329 -21.73 26.25 1.44
C ASP A 329 -20.32 25.66 1.48
N LYS A 330 -19.31 26.49 1.83
CA LYS A 330 -17.90 26.09 1.87
C LYS A 330 -17.63 24.92 2.82
N ILE A 331 -18.30 24.91 3.96
CA ILE A 331 -18.21 23.86 4.97
C ILE A 331 -18.87 22.58 4.45
N ILE A 332 -20.09 22.66 3.93
CA ILE A 332 -20.85 21.51 3.41
C ILE A 332 -20.14 20.90 2.18
N ASP A 333 -19.64 21.73 1.26
CA ASP A 333 -18.88 21.26 0.09
C ASP A 333 -17.62 20.50 0.51
N TYR A 334 -16.94 20.91 1.59
CA TYR A 334 -15.72 20.24 2.06
C TYR A 334 -16.01 19.00 2.91
N ALA A 335 -17.01 19.05 3.78
CA ALA A 335 -17.52 17.88 4.49
C ALA A 335 -17.83 16.74 3.49
N GLY A 336 -18.52 17.05 2.38
CA GLY A 336 -18.79 16.11 1.30
C GLY A 336 -17.56 15.62 0.51
N GLN A 337 -16.44 16.36 0.53
CA GLN A 337 -15.17 15.94 -0.09
C GLN A 337 -14.40 14.97 0.79
N ILE A 338 -14.39 15.17 2.12
CA ILE A 338 -13.68 14.29 3.07
C ILE A 338 -14.58 13.16 3.61
N GLY A 339 -15.89 13.25 3.39
CA GLY A 339 -16.85 12.20 3.72
C GLY A 339 -17.72 12.44 4.97
N LEU A 340 -17.54 13.55 5.68
CA LEU A 340 -18.45 13.90 6.78
C LEU A 340 -19.86 14.18 6.25
N LYS A 341 -20.88 13.74 7.00
CA LYS A 341 -22.27 14.18 6.79
C LYS A 341 -22.55 15.48 7.55
N VAL A 342 -23.61 16.18 7.15
CA VAL A 342 -24.11 17.38 7.83
C VAL A 342 -25.60 17.25 8.14
N ILE A 343 -25.96 17.64 9.36
CA ILE A 343 -27.34 17.91 9.77
C ILE A 343 -27.44 19.42 10.00
N LEU A 344 -28.39 20.07 9.34
CA LEU A 344 -28.68 21.49 9.58
C LEU A 344 -29.64 21.60 10.75
N ASP A 345 -29.34 22.45 11.72
CA ASP A 345 -30.14 22.66 12.93
C ASP A 345 -30.63 24.12 13.01
N HIS A 346 -31.94 24.32 13.05
CA HIS A 346 -32.53 25.63 13.31
C HIS A 346 -32.48 25.95 14.82
N HIS A 347 -31.30 26.38 15.24
CA HIS A 347 -30.97 26.50 16.65
C HIS A 347 -31.61 27.71 17.34
N ARG A 348 -31.80 28.81 16.59
CA ARG A 348 -32.42 30.04 17.07
C ARG A 348 -33.21 30.75 15.98
N ASN A 349 -34.27 31.45 16.36
CA ASN A 349 -34.94 32.38 15.46
C ASN A 349 -33.95 33.49 15.05
N ASP A 350 -33.29 34.16 16.01
CA ASP A 350 -32.27 35.17 15.77
C ASP A 350 -30.89 34.88 16.39
N ALA A 351 -29.85 35.56 15.89
CA ALA A 351 -28.48 35.39 16.34
C ALA A 351 -28.35 35.73 17.84
N GLY A 352 -27.86 34.77 18.63
CA GLY A 352 -27.93 34.84 20.10
C GLY A 352 -26.75 34.21 20.84
N VAL A 353 -26.98 33.81 22.11
CA VAL A 353 -26.01 33.12 23.00
C VAL A 353 -26.69 32.15 24.01
N SER A 354 -27.94 31.75 23.74
CA SER A 354 -28.71 30.78 24.55
C SER A 354 -29.87 30.24 23.71
N THR A 355 -30.72 29.35 24.23
CA THR A 355 -31.91 28.87 23.48
C THR A 355 -32.89 30.00 23.16
N THR A 356 -33.74 29.77 22.16
CA THR A 356 -34.77 30.73 21.72
C THR A 356 -35.62 31.18 22.91
N ALA A 357 -35.61 32.48 23.23
CA ALA A 357 -35.99 32.98 24.56
C ALA A 357 -37.47 32.80 24.96
N ASN A 358 -38.33 32.42 24.02
CA ASN A 358 -39.74 32.10 24.27
C ASN A 358 -40.05 30.58 24.19
N GLY A 359 -39.07 29.74 23.83
CA GLY A 359 -39.20 28.28 23.67
C GLY A 359 -40.02 27.82 22.45
N LEU A 360 -40.12 28.65 21.40
CA LEU A 360 -40.95 28.44 20.20
C LEU A 360 -40.22 28.82 18.90
N TRP A 361 -40.55 28.11 17.81
CA TRP A 361 -40.06 28.29 16.43
C TRP A 361 -40.59 29.56 15.72
N TYR A 362 -41.05 30.55 16.48
CA TYR A 362 -41.52 31.85 16.00
C TYR A 362 -41.53 32.88 17.13
N ASP A 363 -41.45 34.17 16.78
CA ASP A 363 -41.54 35.32 17.69
C ASP A 363 -42.04 36.59 16.96
N ASP A 364 -41.77 37.78 17.52
CA ASP A 364 -42.14 39.08 16.95
C ASP A 364 -41.25 39.53 15.76
N LYS A 365 -40.09 38.89 15.55
CA LYS A 365 -39.14 39.16 14.46
C LYS A 365 -39.34 38.19 13.30
N TYR A 366 -39.49 36.90 13.60
CA TYR A 366 -39.72 35.84 12.61
C TYR A 366 -41.00 35.05 12.91
N SER A 367 -41.93 35.01 11.95
CA SER A 367 -43.12 34.19 12.09
C SER A 367 -42.84 32.73 11.73
N GLU A 368 -43.73 31.83 12.13
CA GLU A 368 -43.71 30.43 11.66
C GLU A 368 -43.69 30.32 10.13
N THR A 369 -44.29 31.28 9.42
CA THR A 369 -44.28 31.29 7.94
C THR A 369 -42.87 31.56 7.41
N ASP A 370 -42.10 32.42 8.09
CA ASP A 370 -40.72 32.74 7.72
C ASP A 370 -39.80 31.55 8.02
N TRP A 371 -39.93 30.94 9.20
CA TRP A 371 -39.25 29.69 9.57
C TRP A 371 -39.49 28.54 8.57
N VAL A 372 -40.74 28.32 8.14
CA VAL A 372 -41.07 27.32 7.11
C VAL A 372 -40.48 27.69 5.74
N ASN A 373 -40.48 28.98 5.37
CA ASN A 373 -39.89 29.45 4.11
C ASN A 373 -38.36 29.34 4.09
N ASP A 374 -37.70 29.57 5.22
CA ASP A 374 -36.26 29.41 5.40
C ASP A 374 -35.85 27.94 5.30
N TRP A 375 -36.63 27.04 5.90
CA TRP A 375 -36.47 25.61 5.73
C TRP A 375 -36.64 25.14 4.28
N VAL A 376 -37.67 25.64 3.58
CA VAL A 376 -37.87 25.44 2.14
C VAL A 376 -36.69 25.95 1.33
N THR A 377 -36.08 27.07 1.75
CA THR A 377 -34.91 27.67 1.08
C THR A 377 -33.66 26.81 1.24
N LEU A 378 -33.35 26.29 2.43
CA LEU A 378 -32.22 25.37 2.64
C LEU A 378 -32.44 24.02 1.96
N ALA A 379 -33.65 23.47 2.03
CA ALA A 379 -34.03 22.24 1.34
C ALA A 379 -33.86 22.33 -0.18
N ALA A 380 -34.14 23.51 -0.77
CA ALA A 380 -33.88 23.80 -2.18
C ALA A 380 -32.40 24.02 -2.48
N ARG A 381 -31.68 24.73 -1.60
CA ARG A 381 -30.25 25.07 -1.75
C ARG A 381 -29.35 23.84 -1.84
N TYR A 382 -29.59 22.85 -0.98
CA TYR A 382 -28.80 21.62 -0.92
C TYR A 382 -29.51 20.41 -1.56
N ALA A 383 -30.55 20.65 -2.38
CA ALA A 383 -31.22 19.62 -3.16
C ALA A 383 -30.25 18.93 -4.13
N GLY A 384 -30.09 17.62 -4.00
CA GLY A 384 -29.14 16.82 -4.79
C GLY A 384 -27.73 16.73 -4.20
N ASN A 385 -27.43 17.42 -3.08
CA ASN A 385 -26.21 17.21 -2.31
C ASN A 385 -26.49 16.26 -1.12
N PRO A 386 -26.06 14.98 -1.17
CA PRO A 386 -26.28 14.00 -0.12
C PRO A 386 -25.34 14.14 1.09
N THR A 387 -24.55 15.22 1.16
CA THR A 387 -23.81 15.58 2.37
C THR A 387 -24.77 16.04 3.46
N VAL A 388 -25.76 16.86 3.10
CA VAL A 388 -26.85 17.25 4.01
C VAL A 388 -27.85 16.09 4.06
N ILE A 389 -27.83 15.33 5.14
CA ILE A 389 -28.65 14.10 5.30
C ILE A 389 -30.03 14.39 5.91
N GLY A 390 -30.17 15.45 6.69
CA GLY A 390 -31.39 15.78 7.40
C GLY A 390 -31.42 17.20 7.94
N VAL A 391 -32.58 17.56 8.47
CA VAL A 391 -32.88 18.87 9.06
C VAL A 391 -33.48 18.69 10.46
N ASP A 392 -32.90 19.35 11.45
CA ASP A 392 -33.33 19.37 12.84
C ASP A 392 -34.19 20.61 13.08
N LEU A 393 -35.51 20.41 13.13
CA LEU A 393 -36.46 21.45 12.71
C LEU A 393 -36.48 22.70 13.60
N HIS A 394 -36.25 22.56 14.91
CA HIS A 394 -36.04 23.66 15.85
C HIS A 394 -35.45 23.13 17.15
N ASN A 395 -34.38 23.77 17.63
CA ASN A 395 -33.66 23.38 18.83
C ASN A 395 -34.36 23.73 20.14
N GLU A 396 -34.37 22.77 21.04
CA GLU A 396 -34.88 22.81 22.41
C GLU A 396 -36.26 23.50 22.57
N PRO A 397 -37.33 23.00 21.91
CA PRO A 397 -38.69 23.41 22.25
C PRO A 397 -38.96 23.15 23.75
N TYR A 398 -39.50 24.14 24.47
CA TYR A 398 -39.77 23.97 25.91
C TYR A 398 -41.06 24.59 26.43
N ASN A 399 -41.54 25.68 25.82
CA ASN A 399 -42.70 26.44 26.25
C ASN A 399 -43.93 26.15 25.36
N CYS A 400 -44.08 24.87 25.00
CA CYS A 400 -44.99 24.36 23.98
C CYS A 400 -45.67 23.07 24.45
N THR A 401 -46.65 22.59 23.68
CA THR A 401 -47.38 21.35 23.94
C THR A 401 -47.08 20.29 22.87
N TRP A 402 -47.23 19.02 23.25
CA TRP A 402 -47.23 17.90 22.31
C TRP A 402 -48.68 17.43 22.10
N GLY A 403 -49.30 17.81 20.99
CA GLY A 403 -50.67 17.41 20.66
C GLY A 403 -51.81 18.19 21.33
N GLY A 404 -51.50 19.27 22.07
CA GLY A 404 -52.53 20.09 22.73
C GLY A 404 -53.47 20.83 21.77
N GLY A 405 -53.08 20.99 20.51
CA GLY A 405 -53.64 21.98 19.59
C GLY A 405 -53.24 23.41 19.96
N GLY A 406 -53.68 24.38 19.16
CA GLY A 406 -53.25 25.77 19.29
C GLY A 406 -52.12 26.12 18.33
N ALA A 407 -51.44 27.25 18.61
CA ALA A 407 -50.28 27.70 17.86
C ALA A 407 -48.98 27.10 18.42
N ASP A 408 -48.99 26.68 19.67
CA ASP A 408 -47.91 26.14 20.48
C ASP A 408 -47.85 24.59 20.48
N ASP A 409 -48.61 23.91 19.62
CA ASP A 409 -48.53 22.45 19.42
C ASP A 409 -47.35 22.10 18.51
N TRP A 410 -46.18 21.83 19.12
CA TRP A 410 -44.93 21.51 18.43
C TRP A 410 -45.09 20.34 17.47
N ALA A 411 -45.78 19.27 17.90
CA ALA A 411 -46.02 18.10 17.06
C ALA A 411 -46.77 18.43 15.77
N ARG A 412 -47.64 19.46 15.75
CA ARG A 412 -48.26 19.96 14.50
C ARG A 412 -47.32 20.87 13.70
N ALA A 413 -46.43 21.61 14.34
CA ALA A 413 -45.50 22.51 13.64
C ALA A 413 -44.38 21.74 12.94
N ALA A 414 -43.83 20.72 13.61
CA ALA A 414 -42.92 19.75 13.01
C ALA A 414 -43.54 19.05 11.79
N GLU A 415 -44.83 18.66 11.87
CA GLU A 415 -45.58 18.16 10.70
C GLU A 415 -45.74 19.23 9.60
N ARG A 416 -45.87 20.52 9.90
CA ARG A 416 -45.96 21.58 8.87
C ARG A 416 -44.62 21.82 8.18
N ALA A 417 -43.56 22.07 8.94
CA ALA A 417 -42.23 22.34 8.39
C ALA A 417 -41.63 21.10 7.68
N GLY A 418 -41.70 19.93 8.30
CA GLY A 418 -41.22 18.68 7.70
C GLY A 418 -41.90 18.35 6.38
N ASN A 419 -43.22 18.57 6.27
CA ASN A 419 -43.93 18.38 5.00
C ASN A 419 -43.61 19.45 3.95
N ALA A 420 -43.26 20.68 4.35
CA ALA A 420 -42.80 21.72 3.42
C ALA A 420 -41.39 21.40 2.87
N VAL A 421 -40.47 20.95 3.74
CA VAL A 421 -39.14 20.46 3.34
C VAL A 421 -39.25 19.27 2.38
N LEU A 422 -40.05 18.26 2.73
CA LEU A 422 -40.22 17.05 1.91
C LEU A 422 -40.93 17.30 0.57
N ALA A 423 -41.70 18.39 0.43
CA ALA A 423 -42.25 18.81 -0.85
C ALA A 423 -41.19 19.39 -1.81
N VAL A 424 -40.03 19.81 -1.28
CA VAL A 424 -38.88 20.34 -2.04
C VAL A 424 -37.83 19.24 -2.26
N ASN A 425 -37.42 18.55 -1.19
CA ASN A 425 -36.47 17.46 -1.23
C ASN A 425 -37.02 16.25 -0.43
N PRO A 426 -37.69 15.28 -1.10
CA PRO A 426 -38.35 14.15 -0.45
C PRO A 426 -37.38 13.09 0.10
N ASN A 427 -36.07 13.37 0.17
CA ASN A 427 -35.03 12.45 0.60
C ASN A 427 -34.29 12.89 1.88
N LEU A 428 -34.59 14.07 2.43
CA LEU A 428 -34.02 14.50 3.71
C LEU A 428 -34.69 13.77 4.87
N LEU A 429 -33.90 13.33 5.84
CA LEU A 429 -34.41 12.96 7.15
C LEU A 429 -35.01 14.21 7.83
N ILE A 430 -36.19 14.06 8.41
CA ILE A 430 -36.84 15.10 9.20
C ILE A 430 -36.65 14.73 10.67
N ILE A 431 -35.78 15.48 11.33
CA ILE A 431 -35.40 15.26 12.71
C ILE A 431 -36.30 16.16 13.57
N VAL A 432 -36.92 15.56 14.59
CA VAL A 432 -37.94 16.22 15.41
C VAL A 432 -37.57 16.05 16.89
N GLU A 433 -37.20 17.15 17.53
CA GLU A 433 -36.98 17.18 18.97
C GLU A 433 -38.27 17.00 19.79
N GLY A 434 -38.12 16.70 21.07
CA GLY A 434 -39.19 16.68 22.06
C GLY A 434 -39.61 18.07 22.54
N ILE A 435 -40.15 18.13 23.76
CA ILE A 435 -40.48 19.38 24.48
C ILE A 435 -39.86 19.39 25.89
N GLY A 436 -40.11 20.42 26.71
CA GLY A 436 -39.63 20.49 28.09
C GLY A 436 -40.51 19.76 29.13
N VAL A 437 -41.83 19.70 28.92
CA VAL A 437 -42.78 19.13 29.89
C VAL A 437 -43.97 18.44 29.22
N TYR A 438 -44.26 17.19 29.62
CA TYR A 438 -45.42 16.44 29.12
C TYR A 438 -46.20 15.81 30.29
N ASN A 439 -47.51 16.04 30.35
CA ASN A 439 -48.39 15.55 31.43
C ASN A 439 -47.82 15.80 32.86
N ASN A 440 -47.28 17.01 33.09
CA ASN A 440 -46.58 17.45 34.30
C ASN A 440 -45.28 16.68 34.66
N GLN A 441 -44.77 15.83 33.77
CA GLN A 441 -43.43 15.25 33.86
C GLN A 441 -42.44 16.17 33.12
N TYR A 442 -41.45 16.69 33.85
CA TYR A 442 -40.41 17.56 33.31
C TYR A 442 -39.23 16.74 32.81
N TYR A 443 -38.54 17.26 31.79
CA TYR A 443 -37.28 16.73 31.30
C TYR A 443 -36.35 17.89 30.89
N TRP A 444 -35.22 17.56 30.26
CA TRP A 444 -34.48 18.52 29.44
C TRP A 444 -35.38 19.12 28.34
N TYR A 445 -35.10 20.37 27.96
CA TYR A 445 -35.70 20.97 26.78
C TYR A 445 -35.29 20.19 25.53
N GLY A 446 -36.16 20.06 24.53
CA GLY A 446 -35.96 19.11 23.42
C GLY A 446 -35.94 17.61 23.81
N GLY A 447 -35.79 17.24 25.08
CA GLY A 447 -35.65 15.85 25.51
C GLY A 447 -36.94 15.10 25.85
N ASN A 448 -38.06 15.78 26.13
CA ASN A 448 -39.31 15.10 26.49
C ASN A 448 -40.09 14.64 25.24
N LEU A 449 -39.93 13.36 24.88
CA LEU A 449 -40.64 12.70 23.78
C LEU A 449 -41.76 11.76 24.29
N MET A 450 -42.22 11.90 25.53
CA MET A 450 -43.25 11.03 26.11
C MET A 450 -44.58 11.08 25.33
N GLY A 451 -44.87 12.22 24.70
CA GLY A 451 -46.08 12.44 23.89
C GLY A 451 -46.14 11.66 22.58
N VAL A 452 -45.04 11.07 22.10
CA VAL A 452 -45.04 10.24 20.87
C VAL A 452 -45.91 8.98 21.01
N LYS A 453 -46.13 8.47 22.24
CA LYS A 453 -47.09 7.38 22.53
C LYS A 453 -48.53 7.75 22.14
N ASP A 454 -48.95 8.96 22.48
CA ASP A 454 -50.34 9.42 22.32
C ASP A 454 -50.54 10.15 20.96
N ARG A 455 -49.46 10.72 20.41
CA ARG A 455 -49.44 11.36 19.09
C ARG A 455 -48.04 11.23 18.44
N PRO A 456 -47.79 10.23 17.59
CA PRO A 456 -46.61 10.24 16.73
C PRO A 456 -46.74 11.28 15.61
N ILE A 457 -45.59 11.74 15.10
CA ILE A 457 -45.47 12.62 13.93
C ILE A 457 -45.84 11.86 12.65
N VAL A 458 -46.70 12.43 11.81
CA VAL A 458 -47.08 11.83 10.51
C VAL A 458 -46.72 12.76 9.35
N LEU A 459 -45.78 12.32 8.51
CA LEU A 459 -45.33 13.04 7.32
C LEU A 459 -45.91 12.42 6.03
N ASN A 460 -46.06 13.24 4.99
CA ASN A 460 -46.57 12.88 3.67
C ASN A 460 -45.63 11.93 2.90
N VAL A 461 -44.33 11.97 3.23
CA VAL A 461 -43.34 10.98 2.75
C VAL A 461 -43.02 10.06 3.92
N PRO A 462 -43.29 8.74 3.82
CA PRO A 462 -42.97 7.78 4.87
C PRO A 462 -41.46 7.56 4.97
N ASN A 463 -41.00 6.91 6.04
CA ASN A 463 -39.59 6.52 6.22
C ASN A 463 -38.62 7.72 6.25
N ARG A 464 -39.01 8.82 6.92
CA ARG A 464 -38.23 10.06 7.06
C ARG A 464 -38.11 10.62 8.48
N VAL A 465 -39.02 10.28 9.39
CA VAL A 465 -39.00 10.79 10.79
C VAL A 465 -37.85 10.13 11.56
N VAL A 466 -37.06 10.96 12.23
CA VAL A 466 -36.13 10.60 13.31
C VAL A 466 -36.48 11.48 14.51
N TYR A 467 -36.46 10.93 15.73
CA TYR A 467 -36.71 11.72 16.94
C TYR A 467 -35.40 12.09 17.65
N SER A 468 -35.31 13.33 18.11
CA SER A 468 -34.10 13.91 18.69
C SER A 468 -34.28 14.35 20.14
N PRO A 469 -34.07 13.47 21.14
CA PRO A 469 -33.95 13.91 22.52
C PRO A 469 -32.62 14.65 22.73
N HIS A 470 -32.60 15.60 23.67
CA HIS A 470 -31.38 16.07 24.33
C HIS A 470 -31.30 15.51 25.75
N ASP A 471 -30.08 15.25 26.24
CA ASP A 471 -29.84 14.83 27.62
C ASP A 471 -28.50 15.36 28.15
N TYR A 472 -28.48 15.87 29.39
CA TYR A 472 -27.31 16.54 29.96
C TYR A 472 -26.95 16.06 31.37
N GLY A 473 -25.69 16.29 31.77
CA GLY A 473 -25.16 15.95 33.08
C GLY A 473 -25.64 16.86 34.23
N ASN A 474 -25.24 16.51 35.45
CA ASN A 474 -25.54 17.32 36.63
C ASN A 474 -24.70 18.61 36.68
N SER A 475 -23.62 18.75 35.90
CA SER A 475 -22.90 20.03 35.81
C SER A 475 -23.71 21.14 35.15
N LEU A 476 -24.61 20.80 34.22
CA LEU A 476 -25.49 21.79 33.58
C LEU A 476 -26.68 22.17 34.49
N PHE A 477 -27.44 21.17 34.97
CA PHE A 477 -28.56 21.43 35.87
C PHE A 477 -28.85 20.23 36.81
N PRO A 478 -29.04 20.46 38.13
CA PRO A 478 -29.29 19.40 39.10
C PRO A 478 -30.74 18.89 39.05
N GLN A 479 -31.04 18.06 38.05
CA GLN A 479 -32.31 17.34 37.93
C GLN A 479 -32.57 16.37 39.10
N ALA A 480 -33.84 16.14 39.43
CA ALA A 480 -34.23 15.38 40.62
C ALA A 480 -33.70 13.92 40.67
N TRP A 481 -33.50 13.28 39.51
CA TRP A 481 -32.97 11.92 39.42
C TRP A 481 -31.48 11.82 39.80
N PHE A 482 -30.72 12.92 39.75
CA PHE A 482 -29.33 12.98 40.24
C PHE A 482 -29.22 13.00 41.78
N ALA A 483 -30.35 13.18 42.48
CA ALA A 483 -30.41 13.23 43.95
C ALA A 483 -31.18 12.05 44.58
N GLY A 484 -31.63 11.07 43.79
CA GLY A 484 -32.38 9.91 44.28
C GLY A 484 -31.50 8.78 44.83
N ASP A 485 -32.01 8.01 45.79
CA ASP A 485 -31.30 6.87 46.43
C ASP A 485 -30.87 5.78 45.42
N ASN A 486 -31.47 5.74 44.24
CA ASN A 486 -31.14 4.82 43.14
C ASN A 486 -30.43 5.52 41.96
N PHE A 487 -29.71 6.61 42.22
CA PHE A 487 -28.88 7.27 41.20
C PHE A 487 -27.83 6.30 40.60
N GLY A 488 -27.47 6.51 39.33
CA GLY A 488 -26.73 5.53 38.52
C GLY A 488 -27.67 4.44 37.99
N ALA A 489 -28.02 3.46 38.82
CA ALA A 489 -28.84 2.31 38.42
C ALA A 489 -30.26 2.66 37.93
N GLY A 490 -30.78 3.84 38.29
CA GLY A 490 -32.07 4.35 37.81
C GLY A 490 -32.03 5.07 36.46
N LEU A 491 -30.86 5.44 35.94
CA LEU A 491 -30.74 6.29 34.75
C LEU A 491 -31.31 5.66 33.47
N PRO A 492 -31.09 4.35 33.16
CA PRO A 492 -31.72 3.72 32.00
C PRO A 492 -33.25 3.75 32.04
N GLY A 493 -33.85 3.79 33.23
CA GLY A 493 -35.29 3.97 33.42
C GLY A 493 -35.77 5.40 33.13
N VAL A 494 -34.95 6.41 33.45
CA VAL A 494 -35.19 7.83 33.11
C VAL A 494 -35.16 8.00 31.59
N PHE A 495 -34.09 7.53 30.94
CA PHE A 495 -33.92 7.55 29.48
C PHE A 495 -35.06 6.80 28.77
N THR A 496 -35.36 5.56 29.21
CA THR A 496 -36.45 4.74 28.66
C THR A 496 -37.81 5.46 28.76
N ASN A 497 -38.11 6.12 29.88
CA ASN A 497 -39.42 6.78 30.06
C ASN A 497 -39.58 7.99 29.14
N ALA A 498 -38.56 8.85 29.04
CA ALA A 498 -38.63 10.11 28.31
C ALA A 498 -38.62 9.94 26.79
N TRP A 499 -37.74 9.08 26.26
CA TRP A 499 -37.51 8.95 24.81
C TRP A 499 -37.10 7.54 24.37
N GLY A 500 -36.31 6.82 25.17
CA GLY A 500 -35.70 5.56 24.78
C GLY A 500 -36.67 4.41 24.50
N TYR A 501 -37.93 4.50 24.94
CA TYR A 501 -38.99 3.56 24.54
C TYR A 501 -39.26 3.59 23.02
N ILE A 502 -39.08 4.73 22.34
CA ILE A 502 -39.38 4.88 20.90
C ILE A 502 -38.51 3.92 20.07
N TYR A 503 -37.23 3.81 20.44
CA TYR A 503 -36.31 2.86 19.85
C TYR A 503 -36.66 1.41 20.25
N LYS A 504 -36.94 1.16 21.55
CA LYS A 504 -37.21 -0.18 22.11
C LYS A 504 -38.50 -0.82 21.57
N ASP A 505 -39.54 -0.01 21.37
CA ASP A 505 -40.83 -0.42 20.81
C ASP A 505 -40.83 -0.41 19.26
N ASN A 506 -39.67 -0.18 18.63
CA ASN A 506 -39.45 -0.16 17.19
C ASN A 506 -40.33 0.86 16.42
N ILE A 507 -40.60 2.02 17.03
CA ILE A 507 -41.50 3.06 16.49
C ILE A 507 -40.79 3.90 15.41
N ALA A 508 -39.60 4.40 15.72
CA ALA A 508 -38.78 5.27 14.88
C ALA A 508 -37.34 5.33 15.44
N PRO A 509 -36.34 5.81 14.67
CA PRO A 509 -34.98 5.95 15.18
C PRO A 509 -34.86 7.06 16.22
N ILE A 510 -33.93 6.87 17.16
CA ILE A 510 -33.48 7.89 18.11
C ILE A 510 -32.11 8.39 17.66
N TYR A 511 -31.96 9.72 17.69
CA TYR A 511 -30.72 10.46 17.46
C TYR A 511 -30.54 11.44 18.61
N LEU A 512 -29.63 11.20 19.55
CA LEU A 512 -29.39 12.11 20.67
C LEU A 512 -28.64 13.36 20.16
N GLY A 513 -29.39 14.40 19.76
CA GLY A 513 -28.88 15.58 19.05
C GLY A 513 -27.87 16.39 19.87
N GLU A 514 -28.08 16.46 21.18
CA GLU A 514 -27.12 17.03 22.12
C GLU A 514 -27.01 16.23 23.41
N PHE A 515 -25.76 16.08 23.85
CA PHE A 515 -25.37 15.67 25.19
C PHE A 515 -23.95 16.14 25.46
N GLY A 516 -23.70 16.65 26.66
CA GLY A 516 -22.42 17.25 27.03
C GLY A 516 -22.19 17.24 28.54
N THR A 517 -20.92 17.39 28.95
CA THR A 517 -20.55 17.55 30.35
C THR A 517 -19.13 18.11 30.50
N SER A 518 -18.96 18.96 31.51
CA SER A 518 -17.66 19.49 31.91
C SER A 518 -16.80 18.48 32.69
N LEU A 519 -17.37 17.33 33.07
CA LEU A 519 -16.80 16.31 33.97
C LEU A 519 -16.34 16.86 35.33
N THR A 520 -16.86 18.03 35.75
CA THR A 520 -16.49 18.69 37.02
C THR A 520 -17.23 18.13 38.24
N ASP A 521 -18.45 17.60 38.06
CA ASP A 521 -19.21 16.93 39.11
C ASP A 521 -19.00 15.40 39.02
N PRO A 522 -18.64 14.69 40.10
CA PRO A 522 -18.50 13.23 40.09
C PRO A 522 -19.77 12.45 39.68
N LYS A 523 -20.95 13.06 39.73
CA LYS A 523 -22.18 12.45 39.18
C LYS A 523 -22.17 12.38 37.66
N ASP A 524 -21.48 13.30 36.98
CA ASP A 524 -21.45 13.33 35.52
C ASP A 524 -20.66 12.16 34.95
N VAL A 525 -19.63 11.68 35.67
CA VAL A 525 -18.93 10.41 35.35
C VAL A 525 -19.90 9.21 35.34
N VAL A 526 -20.81 9.15 36.32
CA VAL A 526 -21.82 8.09 36.43
C VAL A 526 -22.92 8.24 35.37
N TRP A 527 -23.34 9.48 35.10
CA TRP A 527 -24.33 9.79 34.06
C TRP A 527 -23.81 9.48 32.65
N PHE A 528 -22.60 9.96 32.32
CA PHE A 528 -22.03 9.84 30.98
C PHE A 528 -21.77 8.38 30.62
N GLY A 529 -21.23 7.59 31.55
CA GLY A 529 -21.07 6.14 31.38
C GLY A 529 -22.40 5.39 31.19
N ALA A 530 -23.43 5.73 31.98
CA ALA A 530 -24.75 5.11 31.84
C ALA A 530 -25.45 5.52 30.53
N LEU A 531 -25.23 6.76 30.05
CA LEU A 531 -25.80 7.27 28.81
C LEU A 531 -25.10 6.68 27.58
N THR A 532 -23.77 6.57 27.56
CA THR A 532 -23.08 5.94 26.43
C THR A 532 -23.31 4.42 26.38
N ALA A 533 -23.46 3.74 27.52
CA ALA A 533 -23.96 2.37 27.57
C ALA A 533 -25.38 2.25 26.96
N TYR A 534 -26.29 3.15 27.34
CA TYR A 534 -27.65 3.15 26.81
C TYR A 534 -27.69 3.44 25.29
N LEU A 535 -26.84 4.34 24.80
CA LEU A 535 -26.69 4.63 23.36
C LEU A 535 -26.13 3.43 22.58
N SER A 536 -25.17 2.69 23.14
CA SER A 536 -24.55 1.51 22.51
C SER A 536 -25.46 0.28 22.48
N GLY A 537 -26.57 0.30 23.22
CA GLY A 537 -27.57 -0.76 23.26
C GLY A 537 -27.52 -1.63 24.53
N ASP A 538 -26.78 -1.23 25.56
CA ASP A 538 -26.90 -1.75 26.93
C ASP A 538 -28.01 -0.96 27.66
N LEU A 539 -29.25 -1.45 27.55
CA LEU A 539 -30.46 -0.67 27.82
C LEU A 539 -30.95 -0.75 29.27
N ASP A 540 -30.22 -1.46 30.14
CA ASP A 540 -30.35 -1.41 31.59
C ASP A 540 -29.02 -1.14 32.34
N ASN A 541 -27.91 -0.93 31.61
CA ASN A 541 -26.55 -0.63 32.12
C ASN A 541 -25.95 -1.79 32.95
N ASN A 542 -26.09 -3.03 32.46
CA ASN A 542 -25.55 -4.25 33.10
C ASN A 542 -24.19 -4.72 32.54
N GLY A 543 -23.72 -4.15 31.44
CA GLY A 543 -22.51 -4.56 30.72
C GLY A 543 -22.75 -5.55 29.57
N SER A 544 -23.98 -5.68 29.07
CA SER A 544 -24.31 -6.50 27.91
C SER A 544 -25.33 -5.82 26.99
N ILE A 545 -25.29 -6.16 25.70
CA ILE A 545 -26.09 -5.51 24.66
C ILE A 545 -27.47 -6.18 24.57
N ASP A 546 -28.53 -5.41 24.82
CA ASP A 546 -29.93 -5.82 24.77
C ASP A 546 -30.55 -5.76 23.36
N ILE A 547 -29.97 -4.95 22.47
CA ILE A 547 -30.53 -4.75 21.11
C ILE A 547 -30.31 -5.99 20.23
N PRO A 548 -31.22 -6.28 19.27
CA PRO A 548 -31.09 -7.46 18.40
C PRO A 548 -29.79 -7.48 17.59
N ALA A 549 -29.23 -8.67 17.40
CA ALA A 549 -28.07 -8.84 16.52
C ALA A 549 -28.41 -8.40 15.08
N GLY A 550 -27.66 -7.44 14.55
CA GLY A 550 -27.89 -6.84 13.23
C GLY A 550 -28.79 -5.60 13.21
N THR A 551 -29.09 -5.00 14.37
CA THR A 551 -29.54 -3.59 14.46
C THR A 551 -28.40 -2.72 14.97
N GLU A 552 -28.18 -1.56 14.36
CA GLU A 552 -27.20 -0.58 14.82
C GLU A 552 -27.70 0.18 16.05
N PRO A 553 -26.81 0.62 16.95
CA PRO A 553 -27.18 1.38 18.15
C PRO A 553 -27.75 2.78 17.86
N MET A 554 -28.13 3.50 18.93
CA MET A 554 -28.79 4.81 18.79
C MET A 554 -27.82 5.86 18.22
N SER A 555 -28.32 6.69 17.32
CA SER A 555 -27.56 7.78 16.72
C SER A 555 -27.28 8.91 17.74
N TRP A 556 -26.22 9.69 17.57
CA TRP A 556 -25.85 10.76 18.52
C TRP A 556 -24.90 11.83 17.94
N THR A 557 -24.95 13.04 18.50
CA THR A 557 -23.96 14.11 18.30
C THR A 557 -23.58 14.76 19.63
N TYR A 558 -22.28 14.78 19.97
CA TYR A 558 -21.81 15.37 21.23
C TYR A 558 -21.88 16.90 21.20
N TRP A 559 -22.28 17.53 22.32
CA TRP A 559 -22.15 18.98 22.54
C TRP A 559 -20.88 19.28 23.34
N ALA A 560 -19.82 19.83 22.74
CA ALA A 560 -19.64 20.22 21.34
C ALA A 560 -18.19 19.94 20.88
N TRP A 561 -17.90 20.17 19.60
CA TRP A 561 -16.52 20.22 19.11
C TRP A 561 -15.73 21.41 19.69
N ASN A 562 -16.42 22.55 19.82
CA ASN A 562 -15.90 23.87 20.14
C ASN A 562 -15.01 23.91 21.40
N ALA A 563 -14.07 24.87 21.44
CA ALA A 563 -13.20 25.04 22.60
C ALA A 563 -13.99 25.39 23.87
N SER A 564 -13.56 24.81 24.98
CA SER A 564 -14.19 24.91 26.30
C SER A 564 -14.14 26.33 26.89
N PHE A 565 -15.28 27.05 26.84
CA PHE A 565 -15.50 28.36 27.47
C PHE A 565 -16.84 28.48 28.23
N ASP A 566 -17.66 27.43 28.21
CA ASP A 566 -19.04 27.36 28.72
C ASP A 566 -19.21 26.27 29.81
N ASP A 567 -20.39 26.19 30.42
CA ASP A 567 -20.68 25.28 31.55
C ASP A 567 -20.72 23.79 31.15
N ASN A 568 -20.85 23.50 29.86
CA ASN A 568 -20.74 22.15 29.29
C ASN A 568 -19.30 21.82 28.88
N GLY A 569 -18.62 22.72 28.14
CA GLY A 569 -17.28 22.51 27.63
C GLY A 569 -17.22 21.48 26.50
N GLY A 570 -16.66 21.84 25.35
CA GLY A 570 -16.50 20.90 24.24
C GLY A 570 -15.31 19.94 24.35
N ILE A 571 -15.04 19.28 23.23
CA ILE A 571 -13.97 18.29 22.99
C ILE A 571 -12.61 18.98 22.86
N LEU A 572 -12.56 20.18 22.26
CA LEU A 572 -11.33 20.96 22.19
C LEU A 572 -11.04 21.73 23.49
N GLY A 573 -9.76 21.83 23.81
CA GLY A 573 -9.22 22.79 24.77
C GLY A 573 -9.26 24.23 24.25
N SER A 574 -8.95 25.17 25.13
CA SER A 574 -8.96 26.63 24.83
C SER A 574 -7.89 27.10 23.82
N ASP A 575 -7.04 26.19 23.33
CA ASP A 575 -6.11 26.39 22.22
C ASP A 575 -6.71 26.06 20.84
N TRP A 576 -7.99 25.67 20.78
CA TRP A 576 -8.69 25.23 19.57
C TRP A 576 -7.97 24.10 18.81
N THR A 577 -7.16 23.29 19.50
CA THR A 577 -6.29 22.29 18.86
C THR A 577 -6.16 20.99 19.66
N THR A 578 -5.97 21.07 20.98
CA THR A 578 -5.82 19.89 21.84
C THR A 578 -7.18 19.26 22.15
N VAL A 579 -7.32 17.96 21.88
CA VAL A 579 -8.53 17.16 22.20
C VAL A 579 -8.48 16.65 23.64
N ASP A 580 -9.61 16.67 24.36
CA ASP A 580 -9.74 16.12 25.70
C ASP A 580 -9.87 14.58 25.68
N PRO A 581 -8.82 13.82 26.08
CA PRO A 581 -8.87 12.36 26.06
C PRO A 581 -9.86 11.78 27.07
N ASN A 582 -10.25 12.53 28.11
CA ASN A 582 -11.18 12.05 29.13
C ASN A 582 -12.60 11.95 28.57
N LYS A 583 -13.00 12.87 27.69
CA LYS A 583 -14.29 12.82 26.97
C LYS A 583 -14.26 11.76 25.88
N MET A 584 -13.19 11.74 25.08
CA MET A 584 -13.03 10.74 24.01
C MET A 584 -13.03 9.30 24.52
N ALA A 585 -12.60 9.04 25.77
CA ALA A 585 -12.68 7.72 26.40
C ALA A 585 -14.11 7.15 26.51
N TYR A 586 -15.16 8.00 26.56
CA TYR A 586 -16.56 7.57 26.53
C TYR A 586 -17.15 7.55 25.12
N LEU A 587 -16.67 8.42 24.23
CA LEU A 587 -17.21 8.58 22.88
C LEU A 587 -16.65 7.56 21.89
N LYS A 588 -15.34 7.26 21.91
CA LYS A 588 -14.73 6.29 20.96
C LYS A 588 -15.33 4.88 21.03
N PRO A 589 -15.72 4.32 22.20
CA PRO A 589 -16.42 3.03 22.26
C PRO A 589 -17.82 3.01 21.61
N ILE A 590 -18.43 4.17 21.33
CA ILE A 590 -19.76 4.29 20.72
C ILE A 590 -19.75 4.97 19.35
N GLN A 591 -18.56 5.17 18.76
CA GLN A 591 -18.42 5.74 17.43
C GLN A 591 -18.77 4.73 16.34
N PHE A 592 -19.61 5.16 15.41
CA PHE A 592 -19.90 4.42 14.18
C PHE A 592 -19.00 4.91 13.06
N HIS A 593 -17.98 4.14 12.73
CA HIS A 593 -17.40 4.25 11.40
C HIS A 593 -18.43 3.77 10.38
N PHE A 594 -18.68 4.54 9.31
CA PHE A 594 -19.51 4.08 8.19
C PHE A 594 -18.83 2.88 7.51
N SER A 595 -19.01 1.66 8.02
CA SER A 595 -18.49 0.47 7.34
C SER A 595 -19.22 0.34 5.99
N ASP A 596 -18.50 0.12 4.90
CA ASP A 596 -17.75 -1.11 4.67
C ASP A 596 -16.22 -0.95 4.53
N ARG A 597 -15.48 -1.55 5.46
CA ARG A 597 -14.05 -1.91 5.29
C ARG A 597 -13.87 -3.20 4.49
N THR A 598 -14.81 -3.55 3.60
CA THR A 598 -14.71 -4.72 2.71
C THR A 598 -14.34 -4.32 1.28
N GLY A 599 -13.31 -3.49 1.16
CA GLY A 599 -12.68 -3.16 -0.12
C GLY A 599 -11.53 -4.11 -0.46
N THR A 600 -11.08 -4.06 -1.70
CA THR A 600 -9.79 -4.64 -2.12
C THR A 600 -9.01 -3.66 -2.98
N SER A 601 -7.71 -3.53 -2.72
CA SER A 601 -6.76 -2.89 -3.64
C SER A 601 -5.84 -3.95 -4.26
N VAL A 602 -4.98 -3.56 -5.21
CA VAL A 602 -4.17 -4.53 -5.97
C VAL A 602 -2.72 -4.06 -6.07
N ALA A 603 -1.82 -4.78 -5.38
CA ALA A 603 -0.39 -4.66 -5.59
C ALA A 603 -0.03 -5.34 -6.93
N THR A 604 0.44 -4.56 -7.90
CA THR A 604 0.79 -5.05 -9.25
C THR A 604 2.31 -5.12 -9.41
N PHE A 605 2.84 -6.34 -9.37
CA PHE A 605 4.25 -6.63 -9.57
C PHE A 605 4.54 -6.83 -11.06
N THR A 606 5.61 -6.25 -11.58
CA THR A 606 6.01 -6.43 -12.98
C THR A 606 7.16 -7.44 -13.07
N VAL A 607 6.96 -8.53 -13.79
CA VAL A 607 8.00 -9.53 -14.07
C VAL A 607 8.56 -9.27 -15.46
N THR A 608 9.87 -9.08 -15.57
CA THR A 608 10.56 -8.65 -16.80
C THR A 608 11.66 -9.62 -17.22
N LEU A 609 11.97 -9.63 -18.53
CA LEU A 609 13.12 -10.30 -19.10
C LEU A 609 14.13 -9.27 -19.64
N THR A 610 15.42 -9.48 -19.39
CA THR A 610 16.49 -8.60 -19.90
C THR A 610 16.61 -8.58 -21.43
N ALA A 611 16.13 -9.63 -22.11
CA ALA A 611 16.03 -9.72 -23.57
C ALA A 611 14.87 -10.64 -23.98
N PRO A 612 14.26 -10.47 -25.16
CA PRO A 612 13.26 -11.39 -25.69
C PRO A 612 13.87 -12.77 -25.99
N SER A 613 13.13 -13.84 -25.70
CA SER A 613 13.49 -15.21 -26.09
C SER A 613 12.82 -15.63 -27.40
N ASP A 614 13.43 -16.57 -28.11
CA ASP A 614 12.84 -17.32 -29.22
C ASP A 614 11.99 -18.51 -28.75
N GLN A 615 12.16 -18.91 -27.48
CA GLN A 615 11.43 -19.99 -26.82
C GLN A 615 10.42 -19.43 -25.81
N THR A 616 9.44 -20.26 -25.44
CA THR A 616 8.55 -19.95 -24.32
C THR A 616 9.35 -19.99 -23.02
N VAL A 617 9.28 -18.91 -22.24
CA VAL A 617 9.87 -18.83 -20.89
C VAL A 617 8.75 -18.98 -19.86
N THR A 618 8.97 -19.79 -18.83
CA THR A 618 8.03 -19.96 -17.71
C THR A 618 8.75 -19.80 -16.38
N VAL A 619 8.08 -19.19 -15.41
CA VAL A 619 8.57 -19.09 -14.02
C VAL A 619 7.38 -19.20 -13.07
N HIS A 620 7.55 -19.95 -11.98
CA HIS A 620 6.54 -20.04 -10.92
C HIS A 620 6.62 -18.81 -10.01
N TYR A 621 5.50 -18.39 -9.45
CA TYR A 621 5.46 -17.39 -8.38
C TYR A 621 4.60 -17.89 -7.21
N ALA A 622 4.92 -17.44 -6.01
CA ALA A 622 4.07 -17.56 -4.82
C ALA A 622 4.25 -16.34 -3.92
N THR A 623 3.18 -15.91 -3.26
CA THR A 623 3.24 -14.96 -2.14
C THR A 623 3.83 -15.59 -0.89
N ALA A 624 4.47 -14.77 -0.05
CA ALA A 624 4.75 -15.09 1.35
C ALA A 624 4.60 -13.83 2.20
N GLY A 625 3.94 -13.94 3.36
CA GLY A 625 3.79 -12.85 4.33
C GLY A 625 5.13 -12.35 4.88
N GLY A 626 5.13 -11.14 5.44
CA GLY A 626 6.32 -10.48 5.98
C GLY A 626 6.04 -9.94 7.38
N THR A 627 5.61 -8.67 7.47
CA THR A 627 4.79 -8.23 8.60
C THR A 627 3.32 -8.57 8.32
N ALA A 628 2.88 -8.32 7.08
CA ALA A 628 1.54 -8.64 6.61
C ALA A 628 1.27 -10.14 6.63
N VAL A 629 0.06 -10.48 7.04
CA VAL A 629 -0.46 -11.82 7.29
C VAL A 629 -1.41 -12.22 6.15
N GLU A 630 -1.13 -13.38 5.56
CA GLU A 630 -1.95 -13.94 4.49
C GLU A 630 -3.38 -14.25 4.98
N ALA A 631 -4.37 -13.89 4.17
CA ALA A 631 -5.81 -13.93 4.45
C ALA A 631 -6.33 -12.99 5.57
N SER A 632 -5.45 -12.16 6.16
CA SER A 632 -5.85 -10.96 6.91
C SER A 632 -5.73 -9.73 6.00
N ASP A 633 -4.52 -9.46 5.51
CA ASP A 633 -4.16 -8.15 4.94
C ASP A 633 -3.90 -8.26 3.42
N PHE A 634 -3.70 -9.48 2.91
CA PHE A 634 -3.69 -9.79 1.48
C PHE A 634 -4.17 -11.22 1.19
N VAL A 635 -4.69 -11.46 -0.01
CA VAL A 635 -5.07 -12.80 -0.49
C VAL A 635 -3.85 -13.50 -1.08
N GLY A 636 -3.49 -14.66 -0.52
CA GLY A 636 -2.40 -15.49 -1.03
C GLY A 636 -2.57 -15.86 -2.50
N ALA A 637 -1.50 -15.70 -3.29
CA ALA A 637 -1.51 -15.89 -4.73
C ALA A 637 -0.28 -16.69 -5.19
N ALA A 638 -0.51 -17.75 -5.97
CA ALA A 638 0.54 -18.56 -6.57
C ALA A 638 0.14 -19.05 -7.98
N GLY A 639 1.13 -19.26 -8.85
CA GLY A 639 0.89 -19.72 -10.22
C GLY A 639 2.14 -19.71 -11.08
N THR A 640 1.95 -19.62 -12.40
CA THR A 640 3.03 -19.62 -13.39
C THR A 640 2.89 -18.42 -14.32
N VAL A 641 3.92 -17.58 -14.38
CA VAL A 641 4.06 -16.54 -15.41
C VAL A 641 4.63 -17.19 -16.67
N THR A 642 3.99 -16.99 -17.82
CA THR A 642 4.43 -17.51 -19.12
C THR A 642 4.66 -16.34 -20.09
N PHE A 643 5.86 -16.28 -20.66
CA PHE A 643 6.22 -15.39 -21.76
C PHE A 643 6.25 -16.22 -23.05
N LEU A 644 5.48 -15.80 -24.04
CA LEU A 644 5.57 -16.31 -25.41
C LEU A 644 6.83 -15.74 -26.09
N PRO A 645 7.36 -16.38 -27.15
CA PRO A 645 8.49 -15.87 -27.90
C PRO A 645 8.32 -14.39 -28.30
N GLY A 646 9.33 -13.57 -28.02
CA GLY A 646 9.33 -12.13 -28.24
C GLY A 646 8.76 -11.26 -27.10
N GLU A 647 8.07 -11.83 -26.10
CA GLU A 647 7.56 -11.05 -24.95
C GLU A 647 8.66 -10.83 -23.89
N THR A 648 8.66 -9.63 -23.26
CA THR A 648 9.65 -9.25 -22.24
C THR A 648 9.08 -8.69 -20.95
N SER A 649 7.76 -8.55 -20.83
CA SER A 649 7.09 -8.06 -19.61
C SER A 649 5.74 -8.75 -19.38
N LYS A 650 5.45 -9.06 -18.12
CA LYS A 650 4.19 -9.62 -17.60
C LYS A 650 3.91 -9.00 -16.23
N THR A 651 2.69 -9.15 -15.73
CA THR A 651 2.31 -8.72 -14.38
C THR A 651 1.79 -9.87 -13.53
N VAL A 652 2.03 -9.76 -12.23
CA VAL A 652 1.37 -10.54 -11.17
C VAL A 652 0.57 -9.56 -10.32
N ALA A 653 -0.71 -9.83 -10.14
CA ALA A 653 -1.60 -9.04 -9.30
C ALA A 653 -1.84 -9.78 -7.98
N VAL A 654 -1.56 -9.12 -6.86
CA VAL A 654 -1.90 -9.63 -5.51
C VAL A 654 -2.97 -8.72 -4.92
N THR A 655 -4.07 -9.32 -4.49
CA THR A 655 -5.20 -8.61 -3.88
C THR A 655 -4.86 -8.25 -2.44
N VAL A 656 -4.80 -6.96 -2.15
CA VAL A 656 -4.68 -6.44 -0.78
C VAL A 656 -6.08 -6.25 -0.20
N LEU A 657 -6.24 -6.66 1.05
CA LEU A 657 -7.46 -6.52 1.84
C LEU A 657 -7.33 -5.22 2.66
N GLY A 658 -8.45 -4.58 3.01
CA GLY A 658 -8.45 -3.50 4.00
C GLY A 658 -8.97 -4.00 5.33
N ASP A 659 -8.38 -3.53 6.44
CA ASP A 659 -8.76 -3.96 7.79
C ASP A 659 -9.14 -2.76 8.69
N SER A 660 -9.39 -2.99 9.98
CA SER A 660 -9.82 -1.95 10.94
C SER A 660 -8.79 -1.58 12.01
N ALA A 661 -7.63 -2.21 12.04
CA ALA A 661 -6.54 -1.84 12.94
C ALA A 661 -5.81 -0.60 12.42
N ALA A 662 -5.35 0.27 13.31
CA ALA A 662 -4.33 1.26 12.97
C ALA A 662 -2.97 0.58 13.10
N GLN A 663 -2.26 0.39 11.99
CA GLN A 663 -1.04 -0.40 11.91
C GLN A 663 0.18 0.51 11.64
N ASN A 664 1.23 -0.06 11.05
CA ASN A 664 2.28 0.67 10.36
C ASN A 664 2.29 0.15 8.92
N ASN A 665 2.89 0.86 7.97
CA ASN A 665 3.09 0.33 6.62
C ASN A 665 3.70 -1.08 6.66
N GLU A 666 2.97 -2.01 6.08
CA GLU A 666 3.24 -3.44 6.17
C GLU A 666 3.94 -3.97 4.92
N THR A 667 4.53 -5.16 5.03
CA THR A 667 5.21 -5.82 3.91
C THR A 667 4.86 -7.30 3.76
N PHE A 668 4.72 -7.73 2.51
CA PHE A 668 4.74 -9.12 2.08
C PHE A 668 5.70 -9.26 0.88
N THR A 669 5.87 -10.47 0.35
CA THR A 669 6.75 -10.73 -0.81
C THR A 669 6.07 -11.59 -1.88
N VAL A 670 6.51 -11.45 -3.12
CA VAL A 670 6.23 -12.38 -4.23
C VAL A 670 7.56 -12.99 -4.67
N VAL A 671 7.70 -14.30 -4.52
CA VAL A 671 8.94 -15.04 -4.78
C VAL A 671 8.82 -15.84 -6.08
N LEU A 672 9.74 -15.60 -7.01
CA LEU A 672 9.90 -16.35 -8.25
C LEU A 672 10.71 -17.63 -8.01
N SER A 673 10.32 -18.72 -8.68
CA SER A 673 11.00 -20.02 -8.58
C SER A 673 10.85 -20.87 -9.85
N ALA A 674 11.66 -21.92 -9.96
CA ALA A 674 11.63 -22.89 -11.06
C ALA A 674 11.58 -22.26 -12.48
N PRO A 675 12.50 -21.35 -12.84
CA PRO A 675 12.55 -20.78 -14.18
C PRO A 675 12.91 -21.86 -15.22
N ALA A 676 12.31 -21.76 -16.41
CA ALA A 676 12.68 -22.54 -17.59
C ALA A 676 12.98 -21.60 -18.76
N ASN A 677 14.06 -21.90 -19.51
CA ASN A 677 14.60 -21.09 -20.60
C ASN A 677 15.03 -19.65 -20.20
N ALA A 678 15.18 -19.41 -18.89
CA ALA A 678 15.61 -18.15 -18.28
C ALA A 678 16.43 -18.43 -17.01
N THR A 679 17.12 -17.42 -16.50
CA THR A 679 17.76 -17.43 -15.17
C THR A 679 17.14 -16.35 -14.28
N LEU A 680 17.23 -16.47 -12.94
CA LEU A 680 16.78 -15.41 -12.03
C LEU A 680 17.95 -14.46 -11.75
N ALA A 681 17.80 -13.18 -12.07
CA ALA A 681 18.69 -12.11 -11.62
C ALA A 681 18.09 -11.39 -10.39
N ASP A 682 16.77 -11.23 -10.35
CA ASP A 682 16.03 -10.96 -9.13
C ASP A 682 14.89 -11.98 -8.98
N ALA A 683 14.69 -12.45 -7.75
CA ALA A 683 13.71 -13.48 -7.41
C ALA A 683 12.62 -13.01 -6.45
N THR A 684 12.72 -11.82 -5.85
CA THR A 684 11.83 -11.41 -4.75
C THR A 684 11.37 -9.97 -4.90
N GLY A 685 10.11 -9.75 -5.27
CA GLY A 685 9.49 -8.43 -5.22
C GLY A 685 8.85 -8.19 -3.86
N VAL A 686 9.11 -7.04 -3.24
CA VAL A 686 8.48 -6.64 -1.98
C VAL A 686 7.16 -5.93 -2.28
N GLY A 687 6.08 -6.44 -1.70
CA GLY A 687 4.79 -5.76 -1.65
C GLY A 687 4.73 -4.90 -0.40
N THR A 688 4.58 -3.58 -0.53
CA THR A 688 4.30 -2.68 0.59
C THR A 688 2.81 -2.37 0.62
N ILE A 689 2.15 -2.68 1.73
CA ILE A 689 0.81 -2.16 2.04
C ILE A 689 1.03 -0.85 2.80
N VAL A 690 0.55 0.26 2.25
CA VAL A 690 0.53 1.54 2.95
C VAL A 690 -0.74 1.54 3.79
N ASP A 691 -0.53 1.53 5.11
CA ASP A 691 -1.56 1.76 6.14
C ASP A 691 -2.30 3.06 5.76
N ASN A 692 -3.62 2.99 5.68
CA ASN A 692 -4.45 4.16 5.44
C ASN A 692 -5.22 4.44 6.72
N PRO A 693 -4.56 5.04 7.73
CA PRO A 693 -5.19 5.25 9.01
C PRO A 693 -6.40 6.17 8.81
N VAL A 694 -7.35 6.09 9.72
CA VAL A 694 -8.25 7.24 9.93
C VAL A 694 -7.34 8.38 10.40
N VAL A 695 -7.05 9.31 9.48
CA VAL A 695 -6.30 10.55 9.74
C VAL A 695 -7.11 11.42 10.65
#